data_AF-A0A6A6MDM0-F1
#
_entry.id   AF-A0A6A6MDM0-F1
#
_cell.length_a   1.000
_cell.length_b   1.000
_cell.length_c   1.000
_cell.angle_alpha   90.00
_cell.angle_beta   90.00
_cell.angle_gamma   90.00
#
_symmetry.space_group_name_H-M   'P 1'
#
loop_
_entity.id
_entity.type
_entity.pdbx_description
1 polymer ?
#
loop_
_entity_poly.entity_id
_entity_poly.type
_entity_poly.pdbx_seq_one_letter_code
_entity_poly.pdbx_strand_id
1 'polypeptide(L)'
;MYRFVGCRGIRARAAQKGIGWLSSFTLSRSVHSLPFATVEAEEISGSQPAEVQNLVQGKWTGSSSWNTIVDPLNGEPFIKIAEVDETRIQPFVESLSKCPKHGLHNPFKSPERYLLYGDISAKAAHMLSVPKVSNFFTRLIQRVAPKSYQQALAEVQVTQKFLENFSGDQVRFLARSFAVPGNHLGQQSHGFRWPYGPVAIITPFNFPLEIPVLQMMGALYMGNKPVLKVDSKVCLVMEQMMRLLHYCGLPVEDADFINSDGKTMNKLLLEANPRMTLFTGSSRVADKLAVDLKGRIKLEDAGFDWKVLGPDVNEVDYVAWVCDQDAYACSGQKCSAQSILFMHENWSGTSLISKMKDLAERRKLEDLTVGPVLTFTTEAMVEHMNKLLQIPGSKLLFGGKPLENHSIPSIYGAIKPTAIYVPLEEILKESNYELVTREIFGPFQIITDYKIDQLPLVLEALERMHAHLTAAVVSNDPLFLQEVIGKTVNGTTYAGIRARTTGAPQNHWFGPAGDPRGAGIGTPEAIKLVCGMTHSFGMCIDDVSTVLLLYFALFAMSLLESQLESVDSTSLANPVTGWQLSQTDAQLIESGKKFFTKLKRKLKDTINFNKDEFVEILNLFLEKIGEKFGISVGVDSSDNGYTQRSDLLCLSIRHAPDLGLTELLCILKYFLCPSKDAYSSMVNVRKEWESQALLAIEKVKDKKLSDKKSRIAKEASILLMLAHDGFSTSELCLHYLLASSNVDEVILSSSIGPCPKASSMLGLKACDWVPKLEDIVRCLGLVLDENFSSLVLHPEFHEELKSIEGLVGSLALEAKLCCSMANVIENLKTEAEGEQS
;
A
#
# COMPACT_ATOMS: atom_id res chain seq x y z
N MET A 1 47.17 -7.22 -49.11
CA MET A 1 46.74 -7.30 -50.53
C MET A 1 45.22 -7.22 -50.55
N TYR A 2 44.64 -6.03 -50.75
CA TYR A 2 44.18 -5.44 -52.05
C TYR A 2 42.69 -5.74 -52.27
N ARG A 3 41.73 -4.82 -52.53
CA ARG A 3 41.64 -3.40 -52.98
C ARG A 3 40.37 -2.79 -52.30
N PHE A 4 40.21 -1.53 -51.86
CA PHE A 4 40.50 -0.16 -52.33
C PHE A 4 39.74 0.33 -53.58
N VAL A 5 38.67 1.13 -53.37
CA VAL A 5 38.22 2.36 -54.07
C VAL A 5 37.21 3.05 -53.11
N GLY A 6 37.17 4.33 -52.73
CA GLY A 6 37.91 5.54 -53.10
C GLY A 6 36.99 6.65 -53.65
N CYS A 7 36.49 7.57 -52.79
CA CYS A 7 36.12 8.98 -53.11
C CYS A 7 35.66 9.69 -51.81
N ARG A 8 36.47 10.56 -51.16
CA ARG A 8 36.49 12.05 -51.26
C ARG A 8 35.09 12.69 -51.27
N GLY A 9 34.68 13.61 -50.41
CA GLY A 9 35.32 14.43 -49.37
C GLY A 9 34.69 15.82 -49.41
N ILE A 10 34.04 16.28 -48.33
CA ILE A 10 33.74 17.71 -48.10
C ILE A 10 34.02 18.01 -46.61
N ARG A 11 34.98 18.89 -46.37
CA ARG A 11 35.29 19.52 -45.08
C ARG A 11 34.47 20.80 -44.95
N ALA A 12 33.85 21.02 -43.79
CA ALA A 12 33.59 22.36 -43.28
C ALA A 12 33.88 22.37 -41.76
N ARG A 13 34.62 23.40 -41.34
CA ARG A 13 35.20 23.59 -40.00
C ARG A 13 34.14 24.10 -39.01
N ALA A 14 34.18 23.63 -37.77
CA ALA A 14 33.66 24.33 -36.61
C ALA A 14 34.54 24.01 -35.39
N ALA A 15 34.66 25.00 -34.50
CA ALA A 15 35.82 25.26 -33.66
C ALA A 15 35.99 24.36 -32.44
N GLN A 16 37.25 24.09 -32.10
CA GLN A 16 37.72 23.63 -30.80
C GLN A 16 37.35 24.65 -29.72
N LYS A 17 36.78 24.17 -28.60
CA LYS A 17 37.05 24.71 -27.25
C LYS A 17 36.81 23.63 -26.19
N GLY A 18 37.92 23.14 -25.64
CA GLY A 18 38.06 22.80 -24.22
C GLY A 18 37.43 21.50 -23.70
N ILE A 19 38.00 20.35 -24.05
CA ILE A 19 37.99 19.16 -23.17
C ILE A 19 39.27 19.24 -22.33
N GLY A 20 39.11 19.39 -21.02
CA GLY A 20 40.22 19.41 -20.09
C GLY A 20 39.72 19.11 -18.69
N TRP A 21 39.34 17.85 -18.44
CA TRP A 21 39.29 17.28 -17.09
C TRP A 21 39.09 15.76 -17.15
N LEU A 22 40.14 15.02 -17.50
CA LEU A 22 40.24 13.58 -17.27
C LEU A 22 41.73 13.21 -17.15
N SER A 23 42.32 13.48 -15.98
CA SER A 23 43.60 12.88 -15.60
C SER A 23 43.82 12.95 -14.10
N SER A 24 43.30 11.97 -13.36
CA SER A 24 44.00 11.27 -12.26
C SER A 24 43.02 10.47 -11.39
N PHE A 25 42.44 9.39 -11.92
CA PHE A 25 41.94 8.28 -11.10
C PHE A 25 42.01 7.00 -11.94
N THR A 26 43.21 6.44 -12.04
CA THR A 26 43.39 5.05 -12.45
C THR A 26 43.72 4.24 -11.20
N LEU A 27 42.70 3.95 -10.41
CA LEU A 27 42.69 2.70 -9.66
C LEU A 27 41.99 1.69 -10.57
N SER A 28 42.66 0.57 -10.82
CA SER A 28 42.12 -0.60 -11.51
C SER A 28 40.78 -1.01 -10.89
N ARG A 29 39.65 -0.55 -11.45
CA ARG A 29 38.33 -1.07 -11.09
C ARG A 29 38.24 -2.49 -11.62
N SER A 30 38.37 -3.44 -10.70
CA SER A 30 38.04 -4.85 -10.92
C SER A 30 36.67 -4.95 -11.60
N VAL A 31 36.52 -5.90 -12.53
CA VAL A 31 35.26 -6.26 -13.22
C VAL A 31 34.17 -6.72 -12.23
N HIS A 32 34.42 -6.66 -10.92
CA HIS A 32 33.56 -7.15 -9.84
C HIS A 32 33.00 -6.06 -8.91
N SER A 33 33.28 -4.76 -9.08
CA SER A 33 32.70 -3.73 -8.19
C SER A 33 31.24 -3.40 -8.55
N LEU A 34 30.37 -3.23 -7.54
CA LEU A 34 29.00 -2.74 -7.77
C LEU A 34 29.04 -1.30 -8.32
N PRO A 35 28.24 -0.95 -9.35
CA PRO A 35 28.40 0.31 -10.09
C PRO A 35 28.15 1.58 -9.26
N PHE A 36 27.34 1.48 -8.19
CA PHE A 36 27.01 2.59 -7.30
C PHE A 36 27.92 2.67 -6.07
N ALA A 37 28.59 1.57 -5.70
CA ALA A 37 29.27 1.45 -4.42
C ALA A 37 30.63 2.17 -4.44
N THR A 38 30.97 2.81 -3.32
CA THR A 38 32.30 3.44 -3.11
C THR A 38 33.18 2.66 -2.14
N VAL A 39 32.66 1.56 -1.59
CA VAL A 39 33.35 0.68 -0.63
C VAL A 39 33.08 -0.78 -0.98
N GLU A 40 33.95 -1.68 -0.52
CA GLU A 40 33.72 -3.12 -0.51
C GLU A 40 33.58 -3.56 0.95
N ALA A 41 32.38 -4.03 1.34
CA ALA A 41 32.01 -4.18 2.77
C ALA A 41 32.95 -5.09 3.59
N GLU A 42 33.56 -6.09 2.95
CA GLU A 42 34.47 -7.04 3.59
C GLU A 42 35.91 -6.52 3.68
N GLU A 43 36.29 -5.52 2.88
CA GLU A 43 37.66 -4.96 2.85
C GLU A 43 37.85 -3.79 3.85
N ILE A 44 36.75 -3.17 4.30
CA ILE A 44 36.80 -2.07 5.27
C ILE A 44 37.52 -2.51 6.54
N SER A 45 38.58 -1.82 6.94
CA SER A 45 39.41 -2.16 8.11
C SER A 45 40.17 -0.91 8.60
N GLY A 46 40.89 -1.01 9.73
CA GLY A 46 41.78 0.08 10.14
C GLY A 46 42.87 0.41 9.11
N SER A 47 43.29 -0.59 8.32
CA SER A 47 44.28 -0.42 7.24
C SER A 47 43.70 0.16 5.95
N GLN A 48 42.39 -0.02 5.73
CA GLN A 48 41.64 0.47 4.59
C GLN A 48 40.32 1.10 5.06
N PRO A 49 40.38 2.27 5.72
CA PRO A 49 39.19 2.88 6.27
C PRO A 49 38.28 3.43 5.17
N ALA A 50 36.98 3.24 5.32
CA ALA A 50 35.99 3.85 4.44
C ALA A 50 35.84 5.35 4.75
N GLU A 51 35.49 6.14 3.73
CA GLU A 51 35.18 7.56 3.88
C GLU A 51 33.70 7.80 3.61
N VAL A 52 33.03 8.51 4.52
CA VAL A 52 31.62 8.89 4.40
C VAL A 52 31.51 10.38 4.08
N GLN A 53 30.75 10.69 3.03
CA GLN A 53 30.52 12.05 2.55
C GLN A 53 29.11 12.55 2.86
N ASN A 54 28.92 13.87 2.82
CA ASN A 54 27.59 14.49 2.85
C ASN A 54 27.06 14.68 1.42
N LEU A 55 25.75 14.81 1.26
CA LEU A 55 25.11 15.25 0.03
C LEU A 55 24.36 16.54 0.31
N VAL A 56 24.70 17.62 -0.40
CA VAL A 56 23.98 18.88 -0.26
C VAL A 56 23.92 19.60 -1.60
N GLN A 57 22.75 20.13 -1.96
CA GLN A 57 22.54 20.83 -3.23
C GLN A 57 23.02 20.02 -4.45
N GLY A 58 22.74 18.71 -4.45
CA GLY A 58 23.08 17.80 -5.54
C GLY A 58 24.57 17.43 -5.66
N LYS A 59 25.41 17.76 -4.66
CA LYS A 59 26.85 17.46 -4.67
C LYS A 59 27.27 16.68 -3.45
N TRP A 60 28.06 15.64 -3.68
CA TRP A 60 28.77 14.92 -2.62
C TRP A 60 29.93 15.78 -2.11
N THR A 61 29.95 16.06 -0.81
CA THR A 61 30.95 16.93 -0.16
C THR A 61 31.69 16.17 0.95
N GLY A 62 33.01 16.20 0.86
CA GLY A 62 33.90 15.76 1.95
C GLY A 62 34.12 16.87 2.97
N SER A 63 34.95 16.59 3.98
CA SER A 63 35.38 17.55 5.00
C SER A 63 36.89 17.46 5.18
N SER A 64 37.52 18.56 5.61
CA SER A 64 38.89 18.55 6.11
C SER A 64 38.99 18.02 7.55
N SER A 65 37.88 18.05 8.30
CA SER A 65 37.75 17.47 9.64
C SER A 65 36.97 16.16 9.57
N TRP A 66 37.58 15.09 10.03
CA TRP A 66 37.03 13.73 10.00
C TRP A 66 36.73 13.26 11.41
N ASN A 67 35.51 12.79 11.63
CA ASN A 67 35.18 11.99 12.80
C ASN A 67 35.49 10.52 12.51
N THR A 68 36.19 9.86 13.42
CA THR A 68 36.62 8.47 13.25
C THR A 68 35.69 7.57 14.03
N ILE A 69 35.06 6.62 13.34
CA ILE A 69 34.29 5.55 13.96
C ILE A 69 35.18 4.33 14.09
N VAL A 70 35.10 3.67 15.24
CA VAL A 70 35.80 2.42 15.51
C VAL A 70 34.92 1.23 15.17
N ASP A 71 35.53 0.16 14.68
CA ASP A 71 34.83 -1.10 14.41
C ASP A 71 34.34 -1.68 15.75
N PRO A 72 33.03 -1.96 15.90
CA PRO A 72 32.48 -2.48 17.14
C PRO A 72 33.05 -3.83 17.60
N LEU A 73 33.70 -4.59 16.73
CA LEU A 73 34.20 -5.93 17.04
C LEU A 73 35.66 -5.93 17.52
N ASN A 74 36.47 -4.94 17.13
CA ASN A 74 37.91 -4.92 17.41
C ASN A 74 38.48 -3.54 17.79
N GLY A 75 37.71 -2.46 17.68
CA GLY A 75 38.14 -1.11 18.04
C GLY A 75 39.02 -0.39 17.00
N GLU A 76 39.28 -1.00 15.83
CA GLU A 76 40.08 -0.37 14.79
C GLU A 76 39.36 0.84 14.16
N PRO A 77 40.07 1.94 13.82
CA PRO A 77 39.49 3.10 13.17
C PRO A 77 39.19 2.84 11.69
N PHE A 78 38.07 2.17 11.41
CA PHE A 78 37.73 1.64 10.09
C PHE A 78 36.82 2.54 9.22
N ILE A 79 36.25 3.61 9.78
CA ILE A 79 35.40 4.56 9.03
C ILE A 79 35.75 5.99 9.43
N LYS A 80 35.88 6.87 8.44
CA LYS A 80 36.05 8.32 8.59
C LYS A 80 34.82 9.04 8.05
N ILE A 81 34.27 9.97 8.81
CA ILE A 81 33.04 10.69 8.45
C ILE A 81 33.33 12.16 8.29
N ALA A 82 32.90 12.71 7.16
CA ALA A 82 32.95 14.14 6.89
C ALA A 82 31.91 14.85 7.75
N GLU A 83 32.19 15.08 9.03
CA GLU A 83 31.22 15.66 9.95
C GLU A 83 31.08 17.18 9.73
N VAL A 84 29.83 17.61 9.61
CA VAL A 84 29.43 19.02 9.51
C VAL A 84 29.31 19.58 10.92
N ASP A 85 29.95 20.73 11.14
CA ASP A 85 29.84 21.50 12.38
C ASP A 85 28.82 22.64 12.26
N GLU A 86 28.54 23.29 13.39
CA GLU A 86 27.58 24.40 13.52
C GLU A 86 27.85 25.59 12.60
N THR A 87 29.06 25.75 12.05
CA THR A 87 29.41 26.86 11.15
C THR A 87 29.18 26.53 9.67
N ARG A 88 29.04 25.25 9.32
CA ARG A 88 28.96 24.75 7.95
C ARG A 88 27.57 24.22 7.57
N ILE A 89 26.54 24.53 8.35
CA ILE A 89 25.14 24.10 8.10
C ILE A 89 24.42 24.94 7.02
N GLN A 90 24.93 26.13 6.71
CA GLN A 90 24.25 27.09 5.82
C GLN A 90 23.84 26.52 4.44
N PRO A 91 24.66 25.71 3.74
CA PRO A 91 24.25 25.10 2.47
C PRO A 91 23.00 24.21 2.58
N PHE A 92 22.79 23.56 3.72
CA PHE A 92 21.62 22.72 3.98
C PHE A 92 20.38 23.58 4.27
N VAL A 93 20.54 24.66 5.04
CA VAL A 93 19.47 25.64 5.29
C VAL A 93 18.97 26.22 3.95
N GLU A 94 19.90 26.61 3.08
CA GLU A 94 19.58 27.11 1.73
C GLU A 94 18.97 26.04 0.82
N SER A 95 19.41 24.80 0.93
CA SER A 95 18.87 23.71 0.10
C SER A 95 17.41 23.39 0.47
N LEU A 96 17.08 23.37 1.77
CA LEU A 96 15.72 23.21 2.27
C LEU A 96 14.82 24.38 1.88
N SER A 97 15.31 25.62 1.96
CA SER A 97 14.51 26.81 1.65
C SER A 97 14.08 26.90 0.18
N LYS A 98 14.78 26.21 -0.72
CA LYS A 98 14.37 26.05 -2.13
C LYS A 98 13.08 25.22 -2.30
N CYS A 99 12.71 24.40 -1.31
CA CYS A 99 11.43 23.70 -1.34
C CYS A 99 10.32 24.59 -0.79
N PRO A 100 9.32 24.98 -1.60
CA PRO A 100 8.19 25.74 -1.10
C PRO A 100 7.29 24.87 -0.20
N LYS A 101 6.42 25.51 0.58
CA LYS A 101 5.45 24.82 1.47
C LYS A 101 4.44 23.95 0.73
N HIS A 102 4.24 24.19 -0.58
CA HIS A 102 3.40 23.35 -1.44
C HIS A 102 4.16 22.20 -2.10
N GLY A 103 5.38 21.92 -1.64
CA GLY A 103 6.20 20.79 -2.03
C GLY A 103 6.90 20.92 -3.38
N LEU A 104 7.75 19.92 -3.64
CA LEU A 104 8.35 19.65 -4.95
C LEU A 104 7.22 19.35 -5.95
N HIS A 105 6.29 18.49 -5.56
CA HIS A 105 5.03 18.18 -6.24
C HIS A 105 3.88 18.07 -5.23
N ASN A 106 2.65 18.11 -5.74
CA ASN A 106 1.42 17.85 -4.99
C ASN A 106 0.34 17.34 -5.99
N PRO A 107 -0.90 17.01 -5.57
CA PRO A 107 -1.91 16.48 -6.48
C PRO A 107 -2.20 17.32 -7.73
N PHE A 108 -1.91 18.63 -7.70
CA PHE A 108 -2.15 19.56 -8.82
C PHE A 108 -0.87 20.09 -9.48
N LYS A 109 0.27 20.02 -8.78
CA LYS A 109 1.56 20.54 -9.24
C LYS A 109 2.53 19.40 -9.48
N SER A 110 3.05 19.31 -10.69
CA SER A 110 4.03 18.30 -11.08
C SER A 110 3.63 16.84 -10.74
N PRO A 111 2.39 16.40 -11.04
CA PRO A 111 1.92 15.06 -10.69
C PRO A 111 2.70 13.93 -11.39
N GLU A 112 3.42 14.22 -12.48
CA GLU A 112 4.35 13.29 -13.13
C GLU A 112 5.41 12.76 -12.17
N ARG A 113 5.73 13.51 -11.11
CA ARG A 113 6.72 13.11 -10.11
C ARG A 113 6.25 11.92 -9.26
N TYR A 114 4.94 11.70 -9.09
CA TYR A 114 4.45 10.48 -8.45
C TYR A 114 4.84 9.23 -9.25
N LEU A 115 4.74 9.29 -10.59
CA LEU A 115 5.12 8.19 -11.47
C LEU A 115 6.63 8.00 -11.51
N LEU A 116 7.41 9.09 -11.54
CA LEU A 116 8.87 9.06 -11.43
C LEU A 116 9.32 8.29 -10.18
N TYR A 117 8.73 8.59 -9.02
CA TYR A 117 9.06 7.88 -7.79
C TYR A 117 8.58 6.42 -7.80
N GLY A 118 7.48 6.10 -8.50
CA GLY A 118 7.07 4.74 -8.78
C GLY A 118 8.13 3.96 -9.58
N ASP A 119 8.71 4.59 -10.61
CA ASP A 119 9.76 3.99 -11.44
C ASP A 119 11.09 3.82 -10.68
N ILE A 120 11.46 4.82 -9.86
CA ILE A 120 12.65 4.74 -9.00
C ILE A 120 12.50 3.59 -8.01
N SER A 121 11.33 3.45 -7.39
CA SER A 121 11.03 2.36 -6.45
C SER A 121 11.15 1.00 -7.10
N ALA A 122 10.61 0.83 -8.32
CA ALA A 122 10.71 -0.43 -9.06
C ALA A 122 12.17 -0.81 -9.37
N LYS A 123 12.96 0.17 -9.83
CA LYS A 123 14.40 -0.05 -10.12
C LYS A 123 15.19 -0.35 -8.86
N ALA A 124 14.97 0.39 -7.78
CA ALA A 124 15.66 0.20 -6.51
C ALA A 124 15.30 -1.14 -5.85
N ALA A 125 14.02 -1.53 -5.87
CA ALA A 125 13.55 -2.84 -5.42
C ALA A 125 14.22 -3.97 -6.21
N HIS A 126 14.28 -3.85 -7.53
CA HIS A 126 14.98 -4.82 -8.38
C HIS A 126 16.47 -4.89 -8.01
N MET A 127 17.15 -3.74 -7.87
CA MET A 127 18.56 -3.70 -7.49
C MET A 127 18.81 -4.37 -6.13
N LEU A 128 17.99 -4.10 -5.11
CA LEU A 128 18.12 -4.76 -3.80
C LEU A 128 17.80 -6.27 -3.85
N SER A 129 16.99 -6.72 -4.82
CA SER A 129 16.72 -8.15 -5.04
C SER A 129 17.91 -8.89 -5.67
N VAL A 130 18.85 -8.19 -6.32
CA VAL A 130 20.04 -8.80 -6.90
C VAL A 130 20.91 -9.39 -5.77
N PRO A 131 21.22 -10.70 -5.78
CA PRO A 131 21.88 -11.36 -4.65
C PRO A 131 23.18 -10.69 -4.20
N LYS A 132 23.97 -10.18 -5.15
CA LYS A 132 25.23 -9.48 -4.86
C LYS A 132 25.02 -8.14 -4.15
N VAL A 133 24.00 -7.37 -4.55
CA VAL A 133 23.64 -6.09 -3.92
C VAL A 133 23.02 -6.34 -2.55
N SER A 134 22.13 -7.33 -2.44
CA SER A 134 21.55 -7.77 -1.17
C SER A 134 22.64 -8.15 -0.17
N ASN A 135 23.55 -9.05 -0.55
CA ASN A 135 24.68 -9.47 0.27
C ASN A 135 25.60 -8.29 0.65
N PHE A 136 25.85 -7.36 -0.28
CA PHE A 136 26.65 -6.16 -0.01
C PHE A 136 26.05 -5.34 1.14
N PHE A 137 24.76 -4.99 1.07
CA PHE A 137 24.10 -4.26 2.15
C PHE A 137 24.03 -5.09 3.43
N THR A 138 23.73 -6.38 3.34
CA THR A 138 23.71 -7.28 4.51
C THR A 138 25.05 -7.25 5.24
N ARG A 139 26.17 -7.46 4.54
CA ARG A 139 27.51 -7.42 5.12
C ARG A 139 27.85 -6.05 5.68
N LEU A 140 27.55 -4.98 4.95
CA LEU A 140 27.82 -3.61 5.39
C LEU A 140 27.08 -3.28 6.68
N ILE A 141 25.80 -3.67 6.79
CA ILE A 141 25.00 -3.55 8.02
C ILE A 141 25.67 -4.31 9.16
N GLN A 142 26.10 -5.57 8.95
CA GLN A 142 26.77 -6.35 10.01
C GLN A 142 28.04 -5.67 10.55
N ARG A 143 28.79 -4.96 9.70
CA ARG A 143 30.03 -4.29 10.09
C ARG A 143 29.79 -3.08 11.00
N VAL A 144 28.74 -2.31 10.75
CA VAL A 144 28.48 -1.05 11.48
C VAL A 144 27.43 -1.21 12.59
N ALA A 145 26.48 -2.12 12.43
CA ALA A 145 25.41 -2.45 13.37
C ALA A 145 25.41 -3.97 13.61
N PRO A 146 26.35 -4.49 14.44
CA PRO A 146 26.56 -5.93 14.59
C PRO A 146 25.29 -6.70 14.93
N LYS A 147 24.90 -7.55 13.98
CA LYS A 147 23.76 -8.46 14.06
C LYS A 147 24.03 -9.67 13.17
N SER A 148 23.31 -10.76 13.39
CA SER A 148 23.46 -11.95 12.55
C SER A 148 23.13 -11.64 11.08
N TYR A 149 23.71 -12.42 10.17
CA TYR A 149 23.53 -12.22 8.73
C TYR A 149 22.03 -12.25 8.37
N GLN A 150 21.26 -13.14 8.99
CA GLN A 150 19.82 -13.24 8.75
C GLN A 150 19.04 -12.01 9.22
N GLN A 151 19.44 -11.38 10.34
CA GLN A 151 18.79 -10.14 10.80
C GLN A 151 19.13 -8.97 9.87
N ALA A 152 20.38 -8.86 9.42
CA ALA A 152 20.78 -7.84 8.46
C ALA A 152 20.14 -8.07 7.07
N LEU A 153 19.98 -9.33 6.65
CA LEU A 153 19.29 -9.67 5.40
C LEU A 153 17.80 -9.35 5.48
N ALA A 154 17.16 -9.64 6.62
CA ALA A 154 15.75 -9.31 6.83
C ALA A 154 15.50 -7.81 6.69
N GLU A 155 16.39 -6.96 7.20
CA GLU A 155 16.32 -5.50 7.03
C GLU A 155 16.38 -5.08 5.55
N VAL A 156 17.26 -5.71 4.76
CA VAL A 156 17.34 -5.50 3.31
C VAL A 156 16.05 -5.97 2.62
N GLN A 157 15.50 -7.12 3.03
CA GLN A 157 14.27 -7.69 2.45
C GLN A 157 13.04 -6.83 2.75
N VAL A 158 12.90 -6.31 3.97
CA VAL A 158 11.81 -5.39 4.32
C VAL A 158 11.91 -4.12 3.49
N THR A 159 13.12 -3.55 3.37
CA THR A 159 13.38 -2.37 2.52
C THR A 159 13.04 -2.64 1.05
N GLN A 160 13.48 -3.78 0.53
CA GLN A 160 13.23 -4.21 -0.84
C GLN A 160 11.73 -4.39 -1.11
N LYS A 161 11.02 -5.08 -0.21
CA LYS A 161 9.58 -5.32 -0.34
C LYS A 161 8.75 -4.05 -0.17
N PHE A 162 9.20 -3.12 0.67
CA PHE A 162 8.60 -1.79 0.78
C PHE A 162 8.68 -1.03 -0.54
N LEU A 163 9.84 -1.03 -1.21
CA LEU A 163 9.98 -0.38 -2.52
C LEU A 163 9.13 -1.07 -3.60
N GLU A 164 8.96 -2.40 -3.55
CA GLU A 164 8.01 -3.09 -4.43
C GLU A 164 6.57 -2.60 -4.22
N ASN A 165 6.13 -2.40 -2.98
CA ASN A 165 4.79 -1.91 -2.66
C ASN A 165 4.49 -0.52 -3.25
N PHE A 166 5.53 0.29 -3.51
CA PHE A 166 5.41 1.64 -4.06
C PHE A 166 5.92 1.76 -5.50
N SER A 167 5.90 0.66 -6.25
CA SER A 167 6.20 0.67 -7.68
C SER A 167 4.99 1.07 -8.54
N GLY A 168 5.23 1.56 -9.75
CA GLY A 168 4.17 1.97 -10.69
C GLY A 168 3.26 3.07 -10.11
N ASP A 169 1.95 2.86 -10.19
CA ASP A 169 0.94 3.86 -9.76
C ASP A 169 0.74 3.95 -8.25
N GLN A 170 1.40 3.13 -7.44
CA GLN A 170 1.15 3.06 -6.00
C GLN A 170 1.54 4.36 -5.28
N VAL A 171 2.58 5.06 -5.76
CA VAL A 171 2.93 6.39 -5.26
C VAL A 171 1.86 7.43 -5.63
N ARG A 172 1.25 7.32 -6.83
CA ARG A 172 0.10 8.16 -7.21
C ARG A 172 -1.11 7.88 -6.31
N PHE A 173 -1.35 6.62 -5.94
CA PHE A 173 -2.46 6.24 -5.05
C PHE A 173 -2.29 6.72 -3.60
N LEU A 174 -1.07 7.03 -3.15
CA LEU A 174 -0.86 7.74 -1.89
C LEU A 174 -1.51 9.14 -1.89
N ALA A 175 -1.56 9.80 -3.05
CA ALA A 175 -2.13 11.12 -3.23
C ALA A 175 -3.65 11.12 -3.50
N ARG A 176 -4.31 9.95 -3.39
CA ARG A 176 -5.77 9.83 -3.55
C ARG A 176 -6.51 10.80 -2.62
N SER A 177 -7.42 11.57 -3.20
CA SER A 177 -8.31 12.51 -2.50
C SER A 177 -9.70 11.93 -2.27
N PHE A 178 -10.53 12.68 -1.56
CA PHE A 178 -11.97 12.46 -1.47
C PHE A 178 -12.73 13.76 -1.80
N ALA A 179 -13.97 13.61 -2.24
CA ALA A 179 -14.87 14.71 -2.55
C ALA A 179 -16.20 14.51 -1.81
N VAL A 180 -16.83 15.60 -1.39
CA VAL A 180 -18.17 15.59 -0.79
C VAL A 180 -19.03 16.63 -1.52
N PRO A 181 -20.21 16.25 -2.05
CA PRO A 181 -21.16 17.21 -2.62
C PRO A 181 -21.50 18.32 -1.63
N GLY A 182 -21.61 19.55 -2.12
CA GLY A 182 -22.05 20.69 -1.33
C GLY A 182 -23.57 20.72 -1.15
N ASN A 183 -24.03 21.73 -0.42
CA ASN A 183 -25.45 21.90 -0.13
C ASN A 183 -26.23 22.53 -1.29
N HIS A 184 -25.53 23.13 -2.26
CA HIS A 184 -26.11 23.89 -3.38
C HIS A 184 -25.46 23.47 -4.70
N LEU A 185 -26.17 23.70 -5.81
CA LEU A 185 -25.67 23.41 -7.15
C LEU A 185 -24.33 24.13 -7.39
N GLY A 186 -23.36 23.44 -7.98
CA GLY A 186 -22.03 24.00 -8.26
C GLY A 186 -21.07 24.00 -7.06
N GLN A 187 -21.53 23.60 -5.86
CA GLN A 187 -20.67 23.49 -4.68
C GLN A 187 -20.15 22.07 -4.48
N GLN A 188 -18.83 21.93 -4.32
CA GLN A 188 -18.19 20.68 -3.87
C GLN A 188 -17.04 20.99 -2.91
N SER A 189 -16.80 20.09 -1.98
CA SER A 189 -15.61 20.14 -1.12
C SER A 189 -14.68 18.98 -1.44
N HIS A 190 -13.39 19.25 -1.44
CA HIS A 190 -12.36 18.23 -1.65
C HIS A 190 -11.38 18.20 -0.49
N GLY A 191 -11.04 16.99 -0.07
CA GLY A 191 -9.95 16.74 0.88
C GLY A 191 -8.78 16.07 0.18
N PHE A 192 -7.62 16.74 0.18
CA PHE A 192 -6.38 16.26 -0.41
C PHE A 192 -5.33 15.94 0.65
N ARG A 193 -4.39 15.06 0.28
CA ARG A 193 -3.12 14.93 0.97
C ARG A 193 -2.13 15.93 0.39
N TRP A 194 -1.57 16.77 1.23
CA TRP A 194 -0.68 17.86 0.85
C TRP A 194 0.70 17.66 1.48
N PRO A 195 1.80 17.98 0.77
CA PRO A 195 3.13 17.98 1.35
C PRO A 195 3.24 19.03 2.47
N TYR A 196 4.20 18.81 3.37
CA TYR A 196 4.70 19.84 4.28
C TYR A 196 5.68 20.81 3.60
N GLY A 197 6.43 20.33 2.60
CA GLY A 197 7.49 21.07 1.93
C GLY A 197 8.88 20.66 2.44
N PRO A 198 9.67 21.56 3.04
CA PRO A 198 10.96 21.20 3.62
C PRO A 198 10.76 20.41 4.93
N VAL A 199 11.40 19.24 5.03
CA VAL A 199 11.30 18.35 6.20
C VAL A 199 12.68 17.86 6.63
N ALA A 200 12.79 17.37 7.86
CA ALA A 200 14.00 16.74 8.38
C ALA A 200 13.71 15.32 8.86
N ILE A 201 14.68 14.42 8.71
CA ILE A 201 14.59 13.02 9.13
C ILE A 201 15.85 12.67 9.92
N ILE A 202 15.69 12.15 11.13
CA ILE A 202 16.77 11.76 12.02
C ILE A 202 16.55 10.31 12.46
N THR A 203 17.51 9.43 12.18
CA THR A 203 17.38 7.99 12.46
C THR A 203 18.52 7.44 13.33
N PRO A 204 18.27 6.38 14.12
CA PRO A 204 19.23 5.82 15.06
C PRO A 204 20.20 4.85 14.37
N PHE A 205 21.00 4.15 15.17
CA PHE A 205 22.05 3.26 14.69
C PHE A 205 21.54 1.84 14.30
N ASN A 206 20.47 1.37 14.93
CA ASN A 206 20.18 -0.07 15.01
C ASN A 206 19.58 -0.67 13.74
N PHE A 207 18.86 0.10 12.93
CA PHE A 207 18.38 -0.29 11.59
C PHE A 207 18.81 0.78 10.56
N PRO A 208 20.08 0.73 10.12
CA PRO A 208 20.70 1.79 9.33
C PRO A 208 20.23 1.86 7.86
N LEU A 209 19.44 0.90 7.40
CA LEU A 209 18.84 0.88 6.06
C LEU A 209 17.32 1.05 6.12
N GLU A 210 16.64 0.19 6.87
CA GLU A 210 15.17 0.10 6.82
C GLU A 210 14.50 1.40 7.28
N ILE A 211 14.81 1.88 8.49
CA ILE A 211 14.20 3.10 9.05
C ILE A 211 14.46 4.33 8.15
N PRO A 212 15.72 4.66 7.78
CA PRO A 212 15.97 5.85 6.97
C PRO A 212 15.40 5.77 5.56
N VAL A 213 15.44 4.61 4.90
CA VAL A 213 14.88 4.48 3.54
C VAL A 213 13.36 4.63 3.56
N LEU A 214 12.66 3.91 4.44
CA LEU A 214 11.20 3.93 4.50
C LEU A 214 10.67 5.36 4.77
N GLN A 215 11.29 6.07 5.72
CA GLN A 215 10.89 7.45 6.05
C GLN A 215 11.27 8.46 4.95
N MET A 216 12.48 8.37 4.39
CA MET A 216 12.91 9.28 3.33
C MET A 216 12.09 9.13 2.06
N MET A 217 11.86 7.88 1.63
CA MET A 217 11.03 7.61 0.45
C MET A 217 9.58 8.03 0.70
N GLY A 218 9.01 7.78 1.89
CA GLY A 218 7.69 8.28 2.27
C GLY A 218 7.57 9.80 2.18
N ALA A 219 8.58 10.54 2.67
CA ALA A 219 8.63 11.99 2.57
C ALA A 219 8.66 12.47 1.11
N LEU A 220 9.51 11.86 0.28
CA LEU A 220 9.63 12.16 -1.15
C LEU A 220 8.34 11.84 -1.90
N TYR A 221 7.71 10.68 -1.66
CA TYR A 221 6.44 10.28 -2.30
C TYR A 221 5.34 11.32 -2.10
N MET A 222 5.25 11.87 -0.88
CA MET A 222 4.25 12.90 -0.55
C MET A 222 4.60 14.31 -1.04
N GLY A 223 5.75 14.51 -1.69
CA GLY A 223 6.14 15.79 -2.29
C GLY A 223 7.04 16.68 -1.44
N ASN A 224 7.62 16.13 -0.37
CA ASN A 224 8.52 16.88 0.51
C ASN A 224 9.98 16.83 -0.01
N LYS A 225 10.79 17.78 0.44
CA LYS A 225 12.25 17.75 0.32
C LYS A 225 12.88 17.46 1.69
N PRO A 226 13.37 16.24 1.94
CA PRO A 226 14.01 15.89 3.21
C PRO A 226 15.50 16.28 3.27
N VAL A 227 15.94 16.75 4.44
CA VAL A 227 17.32 16.55 4.90
C VAL A 227 17.38 15.32 5.82
N LEU A 228 18.23 14.36 5.49
CA LEU A 228 18.36 13.09 6.22
C LEU A 228 19.66 13.06 7.02
N LYS A 229 19.54 12.74 8.32
CA LYS A 229 20.64 12.50 9.24
C LYS A 229 20.51 11.11 9.85
N VAL A 230 21.47 10.23 9.57
CA VAL A 230 21.58 8.91 10.20
C VAL A 230 22.61 8.99 11.33
N ASP A 231 22.55 8.12 12.35
CA ASP A 231 23.63 8.02 13.35
C ASP A 231 24.98 7.81 12.65
N SER A 232 25.97 8.63 12.98
CA SER A 232 27.29 8.63 12.35
C SER A 232 27.95 7.25 12.42
N LYS A 233 27.69 6.44 13.46
CA LYS A 233 28.27 5.09 13.56
C LYS A 233 27.91 4.18 12.38
N VAL A 234 26.79 4.44 11.70
CA VAL A 234 26.21 3.52 10.71
C VAL A 234 25.81 4.19 9.39
N CYS A 235 26.01 5.51 9.28
CA CYS A 235 25.54 6.32 8.16
C CYS A 235 26.13 5.92 6.79
N LEU A 236 27.25 5.19 6.78
CA LEU A 236 27.84 4.60 5.56
C LEU A 236 26.82 3.75 4.78
N VAL A 237 25.96 2.99 5.48
CA VAL A 237 24.92 2.17 4.84
C VAL A 237 23.97 3.04 4.01
N MET A 238 23.47 4.12 4.62
CA MET A 238 22.55 5.02 3.95
C MET A 238 23.23 5.82 2.84
N GLU A 239 24.52 6.16 2.96
CA GLU A 239 25.27 6.76 1.85
C GLU A 239 25.28 5.85 0.62
N GLN A 240 25.60 4.56 0.80
CA GLN A 240 25.61 3.60 -0.31
C GLN A 240 24.20 3.42 -0.89
N MET A 241 23.16 3.47 -0.06
CA MET A 241 21.78 3.43 -0.52
C MET A 241 21.37 4.68 -1.29
N MET A 242 21.78 5.88 -0.87
CA MET A 242 21.58 7.13 -1.62
C MET A 242 22.25 7.05 -2.99
N ARG A 243 23.46 6.50 -3.08
CA ARG A 243 24.14 6.26 -4.36
C ARG A 243 23.38 5.27 -5.24
N LEU A 244 22.84 4.20 -4.67
CA LEU A 244 21.96 3.25 -5.39
C LEU A 244 20.68 3.94 -5.89
N LEU A 245 20.04 4.77 -5.07
CA LEU A 245 18.83 5.50 -5.46
C LEU A 245 19.10 6.50 -6.59
N HIS A 246 20.22 7.23 -6.54
CA HIS A 246 20.65 8.09 -7.66
C HIS A 246 20.92 7.27 -8.92
N TYR A 247 21.57 6.11 -8.79
CA TYR A 247 21.77 5.18 -9.91
C TYR A 247 20.44 4.69 -10.50
N CYS A 248 19.39 4.58 -9.67
CA CYS A 248 18.03 4.22 -10.08
C CYS A 248 17.21 5.40 -10.64
N GLY A 249 17.74 6.63 -10.58
CA GLY A 249 17.12 7.82 -11.18
C GLY A 249 16.54 8.83 -10.18
N LEU A 250 16.78 8.68 -8.87
CA LEU A 250 16.45 9.71 -7.88
C LEU A 250 17.20 11.01 -8.24
N PRO A 251 16.50 12.14 -8.46
CA PRO A 251 17.17 13.42 -8.68
C PRO A 251 18.00 13.82 -7.47
N VAL A 252 19.28 14.11 -7.69
CA VAL A 252 20.26 14.40 -6.62
C VAL A 252 19.93 15.61 -5.75
N GLU A 253 19.03 16.49 -6.22
CA GLU A 253 18.61 17.70 -5.50
C GLU A 253 17.37 17.50 -4.61
N ASP A 254 16.69 16.35 -4.72
CA ASP A 254 15.42 16.10 -4.04
C ASP A 254 15.59 15.77 -2.56
N ALA A 255 16.77 15.30 -2.15
CA ALA A 255 17.11 15.02 -0.77
C ALA A 255 18.55 15.43 -0.46
N ASP A 256 18.78 15.97 0.75
CA ASP A 256 20.11 16.21 1.28
C ASP A 256 20.45 15.15 2.33
N PHE A 257 21.73 14.81 2.48
CA PHE A 257 22.24 13.85 3.47
C PHE A 257 23.34 14.52 4.29
N ILE A 258 23.12 14.64 5.60
CA ILE A 258 24.04 15.33 6.53
C ILE A 258 24.55 14.37 7.59
N ASN A 259 25.87 14.36 7.78
CA ASN A 259 26.53 13.75 8.91
C ASN A 259 26.92 14.85 9.90
N SER A 260 26.36 14.79 11.10
CA SER A 260 26.65 15.75 12.16
C SER A 260 26.37 15.15 13.53
N ASP A 261 26.90 15.78 14.57
CA ASP A 261 26.50 15.51 15.94
C ASP A 261 25.07 16.01 16.20
N GLY A 262 24.51 15.60 17.35
CA GLY A 262 23.15 15.98 17.73
C GLY A 262 22.99 17.48 17.95
N LYS A 263 24.03 18.16 18.43
CA LYS A 263 24.00 19.62 18.69
C LYS A 263 23.89 20.40 17.39
N THR A 264 24.72 20.07 16.41
CA THR A 264 24.73 20.68 15.08
C THR A 264 23.43 20.41 14.34
N MET A 265 22.91 19.17 14.40
CA MET A 265 21.61 18.86 13.80
C MET A 265 20.50 19.68 14.45
N ASN A 266 20.50 19.82 15.78
CA ASN A 266 19.52 20.66 16.50
C ASN A 266 19.59 22.13 16.07
N LYS A 267 20.80 22.67 15.87
CA LYS A 267 20.99 24.03 15.36
C LYS A 267 20.42 24.19 13.94
N LEU A 268 20.73 23.24 13.05
CA LEU A 268 20.16 23.23 11.70
C LEU A 268 18.63 23.23 11.74
N LEU A 269 18.02 22.39 12.58
CA LEU A 269 16.57 22.34 12.72
C LEU A 269 15.97 23.68 13.15
N LEU A 270 16.62 24.38 14.09
CA LEU A 270 16.16 25.69 14.57
C LEU A 270 16.32 26.80 13.51
N GLU A 271 17.39 26.77 12.73
CA GLU A 271 17.66 27.78 11.69
C GLU A 271 16.88 27.54 10.39
N ALA A 272 16.84 26.29 9.90
CA ALA A 272 16.09 25.92 8.70
C ALA A 272 14.57 25.88 8.94
N ASN A 273 14.15 25.69 10.19
CA ASN A 273 12.75 25.63 10.61
C ASN A 273 11.89 24.72 9.71
N PRO A 274 12.23 23.41 9.60
CA PRO A 274 11.48 22.49 8.76
C PRO A 274 10.02 22.42 9.20
N ARG A 275 9.14 22.17 8.22
CA ARG A 275 7.69 22.14 8.42
C ARG A 275 7.23 20.90 9.17
N MET A 276 8.00 19.82 9.06
CA MET A 276 7.86 18.58 9.82
C MET A 276 9.24 17.97 10.05
N THR A 277 9.45 17.36 11.22
CA THR A 277 10.64 16.56 11.52
C THR A 277 10.21 15.16 11.89
N LEU A 278 10.86 14.15 11.34
CA LEU A 278 10.68 12.76 11.72
C LEU A 278 11.90 12.36 12.55
N PHE A 279 11.69 12.00 13.81
CA PHE A 279 12.76 11.57 14.69
C PHE A 279 12.49 10.15 15.19
N THR A 280 13.51 9.31 15.03
CA THR A 280 13.55 8.00 15.62
C THR A 280 14.75 7.87 16.54
N GLY A 281 14.54 7.46 17.80
CA GLY A 281 15.62 7.32 18.79
C GLY A 281 15.14 7.45 20.23
N SER A 282 16.04 7.79 21.17
CA SER A 282 15.70 7.81 22.60
C SER A 282 14.63 8.85 22.95
N SER A 283 13.71 8.53 23.87
CA SER A 283 12.66 9.44 24.35
C SER A 283 13.21 10.76 24.90
N ARG A 284 14.37 10.74 25.59
CA ARG A 284 15.04 11.97 26.07
C ARG A 284 15.32 12.99 24.96
N VAL A 285 15.74 12.52 23.79
CA VAL A 285 16.02 13.40 22.64
C VAL A 285 14.72 13.75 21.92
N ALA A 286 13.78 12.80 21.82
CA ALA A 286 12.45 13.02 21.27
C ALA A 286 11.71 14.18 21.97
N ASP A 287 11.69 14.17 23.32
CA ASP A 287 11.04 15.22 24.11
C ASP A 287 11.72 16.57 23.96
N LYS A 288 13.05 16.59 23.98
CA LYS A 288 13.81 17.83 23.72
C LYS A 288 13.45 18.41 22.35
N LEU A 289 13.45 17.59 21.30
CA LEU A 289 13.13 18.05 19.94
C LEU A 289 11.67 18.47 19.80
N ALA A 290 10.74 17.80 20.48
CA ALA A 290 9.34 18.20 20.50
C ALA A 290 9.14 19.60 21.09
N VAL A 291 9.87 19.93 22.16
CA VAL A 291 9.87 21.28 22.75
C VAL A 291 10.49 22.29 21.81
N ASP A 292 11.72 22.03 21.33
CA ASP A 292 12.47 22.94 20.44
C ASP A 292 11.68 23.26 19.16
N LEU A 293 11.01 22.27 18.59
CA LEU A 293 10.24 22.38 17.34
C LEU A 293 8.78 22.76 17.57
N LYS A 294 8.36 23.00 18.81
CA LYS A 294 6.98 23.36 19.18
C LYS A 294 5.96 22.38 18.60
N GLY A 295 6.24 21.08 18.76
CA GLY A 295 5.37 19.98 18.30
C GLY A 295 5.36 19.71 16.79
N ARG A 296 6.18 20.38 15.97
CA ARG A 296 6.33 20.06 14.52
C ARG A 296 7.22 18.83 14.31
N ILE A 297 6.83 17.72 14.94
CA ILE A 297 7.61 16.50 14.96
C ILE A 297 6.70 15.27 14.94
N LYS A 298 7.19 14.20 14.33
CA LYS A 298 6.67 12.84 14.43
C LYS A 298 7.74 11.94 15.05
N LEU A 299 7.32 11.12 16.01
CA LEU A 299 8.20 10.40 16.93
C LEU A 299 7.98 8.89 16.86
N GLU A 300 9.05 8.16 16.62
CA GLU A 300 9.17 6.75 17.01
C GLU A 300 10.27 6.69 18.06
N ASP A 301 9.88 6.74 19.33
CA ASP A 301 10.81 6.83 20.44
C ASP A 301 10.99 5.48 21.17
N ALA A 302 11.57 5.48 22.37
CA ALA A 302 11.95 4.26 23.08
C ALA A 302 10.75 3.35 23.38
N GLY A 303 11.01 2.05 23.54
CA GLY A 303 10.01 1.05 23.90
C GLY A 303 10.42 0.30 25.17
N PHE A 304 9.50 0.10 26.11
CA PHE A 304 9.64 -0.94 27.14
C PHE A 304 8.62 -2.04 26.84
N ASP A 305 8.91 -2.85 25.83
CA ASP A 305 7.94 -3.77 25.27
C ASP A 305 7.73 -5.00 26.15
N TRP A 306 6.48 -5.41 26.25
CA TRP A 306 6.04 -6.46 27.15
C TRP A 306 5.43 -7.64 26.38
N LYS A 307 5.57 -8.83 26.97
CA LYS A 307 4.87 -10.04 26.55
C LYS A 307 4.10 -10.64 27.72
N VAL A 308 2.83 -10.96 27.50
CA VAL A 308 1.97 -11.65 28.47
C VAL A 308 1.68 -13.06 27.94
N LEU A 309 1.96 -14.10 28.74
CA LEU A 309 1.56 -15.47 28.44
C LEU A 309 0.25 -15.77 29.15
N GLY A 310 -0.80 -16.14 28.41
CA GLY A 310 -2.12 -16.47 28.96
C GLY A 310 -2.20 -17.84 29.64
N PRO A 311 -3.38 -18.23 30.17
CA PRO A 311 -3.53 -19.45 30.96
C PRO A 311 -3.42 -20.75 30.14
N ASP A 312 -3.65 -20.70 28.84
CA ASP A 312 -3.70 -21.83 27.92
C ASP A 312 -2.30 -22.20 27.39
N VAL A 313 -1.57 -22.96 28.22
CA VAL A 313 -0.23 -23.46 27.88
C VAL A 313 -0.28 -24.35 26.64
N ASN A 314 0.39 -23.93 25.57
CA ASN A 314 0.58 -24.71 24.36
C ASN A 314 1.87 -24.30 23.62
N GLU A 315 2.39 -25.16 22.74
CA GLU A 315 3.52 -24.84 21.85
C GLU A 315 4.78 -24.32 22.58
N VAL A 316 5.08 -24.87 23.76
CA VAL A 316 6.15 -24.37 24.66
C VAL A 316 7.49 -24.20 23.96
N ASP A 317 7.86 -25.12 23.08
CA ASP A 317 9.08 -25.03 22.27
C ASP A 317 9.11 -23.81 21.36
N TYR A 318 8.01 -23.56 20.65
CA TYR A 318 7.87 -22.42 19.76
C TYR A 318 7.84 -21.11 20.54
N VAL A 319 7.09 -21.05 21.64
CA VAL A 319 7.01 -19.86 22.49
C VAL A 319 8.37 -19.54 23.11
N ALA A 320 9.12 -20.54 23.59
CA ALA A 320 10.50 -20.35 24.07
C ALA A 320 11.40 -19.76 22.98
N TRP A 321 11.32 -20.28 21.74
CA TRP A 321 12.06 -19.76 20.60
C TRP A 321 11.69 -18.30 20.27
N VAL A 322 10.39 -17.96 20.27
CA VAL A 322 9.96 -16.57 20.03
C VAL A 322 10.43 -15.64 21.14
N CYS A 323 10.34 -16.05 22.42
CA CYS A 323 10.87 -15.27 23.54
C CYS A 323 12.39 -15.02 23.44
N ASP A 324 13.17 -16.03 23.06
CA ASP A 324 14.60 -15.87 22.80
C ASP A 324 14.88 -14.90 21.65
N GLN A 325 14.12 -14.98 20.55
CA GLN A 325 14.29 -14.08 19.40
C GLN A 325 13.87 -12.64 19.73
N ASP A 326 12.74 -12.45 20.42
CA ASP A 326 12.24 -11.13 20.77
C ASP A 326 13.13 -10.39 21.76
N ALA A 327 13.68 -11.10 22.75
CA ALA A 327 14.54 -10.48 23.76
C ALA A 327 15.98 -10.27 23.27
N TYR A 328 16.52 -11.20 22.45
CA TYR A 328 17.97 -11.27 22.25
C TYR A 328 18.45 -11.18 20.80
N ALA A 329 17.56 -11.18 19.80
CA ALA A 329 17.99 -10.89 18.42
C ALA A 329 18.59 -9.48 18.34
N CYS A 330 19.69 -9.32 17.59
CA CYS A 330 20.49 -8.08 17.55
C CYS A 330 21.01 -7.65 18.95
N SER A 331 21.23 -8.60 19.86
CA SER A 331 21.54 -8.32 21.27
C SER A 331 20.49 -7.43 21.95
N GLY A 332 19.20 -7.59 21.63
CA GLY A 332 18.13 -6.76 22.22
C GLY A 332 18.12 -5.30 21.76
N GLN A 333 18.94 -4.91 20.77
CA GLN A 333 19.02 -3.54 20.25
C GLN A 333 17.91 -3.24 19.23
N LYS A 334 16.67 -3.50 19.61
CA LYS A 334 15.47 -3.16 18.83
C LYS A 334 14.54 -2.36 19.73
N CYS A 335 13.94 -1.30 19.19
CA CYS A 335 12.87 -0.58 19.89
C CYS A 335 11.63 -1.45 20.16
N SER A 336 11.55 -2.65 19.57
CA SER A 336 10.50 -3.65 19.78
C SER A 336 10.94 -4.86 20.62
N ALA A 337 12.13 -4.81 21.22
CA ALA A 337 12.70 -5.95 21.94
C ALA A 337 11.91 -6.26 23.22
N GLN A 338 11.63 -7.55 23.45
CA GLN A 338 10.95 -7.99 24.68
C GLN A 338 11.80 -7.65 25.90
N SER A 339 11.36 -6.64 26.64
CA SER A 339 12.04 -6.13 27.84
C SER A 339 11.47 -6.75 29.11
N ILE A 340 10.19 -7.15 29.10
CA ILE A 340 9.55 -7.86 30.21
C ILE A 340 8.61 -8.98 29.75
N LEU A 341 8.64 -10.11 30.45
CA LEU A 341 7.75 -11.25 30.27
C LEU A 341 6.89 -11.47 31.52
N PHE A 342 5.58 -11.35 31.38
CA PHE A 342 4.57 -11.72 32.38
C PHE A 342 4.09 -13.15 32.10
N MET A 343 4.53 -14.09 32.93
CA MET A 343 4.29 -15.51 32.77
C MET A 343 3.12 -15.98 33.65
N HIS A 344 2.00 -16.41 33.07
CA HIS A 344 0.93 -16.99 33.87
C HIS A 344 1.42 -18.25 34.60
N GLU A 345 0.96 -18.48 35.84
CA GLU A 345 1.44 -19.56 36.73
C GLU A 345 1.43 -20.97 36.09
N ASN A 346 0.48 -21.23 35.19
CA ASN A 346 0.40 -22.48 34.42
C ASN A 346 1.68 -22.77 33.60
N TRP A 347 2.41 -21.74 33.17
CA TRP A 347 3.68 -21.87 32.44
C TRP A 347 4.87 -22.16 33.35
N SER A 348 4.80 -21.82 34.64
CA SER A 348 5.91 -21.98 35.60
C SER A 348 6.30 -23.45 35.80
N GLY A 349 5.36 -24.39 35.65
CA GLY A 349 5.59 -25.84 35.72
C GLY A 349 6.13 -26.46 34.43
N THR A 350 6.28 -25.67 33.37
CA THR A 350 6.75 -26.15 32.05
C THR A 350 8.27 -26.03 31.90
N SER A 351 8.79 -26.48 30.76
CA SER A 351 10.19 -26.30 30.38
C SER A 351 10.49 -24.96 29.71
N LEU A 352 9.58 -23.98 29.76
CA LEU A 352 9.76 -22.68 29.09
C LEU A 352 11.06 -21.98 29.50
N ILE A 353 11.29 -21.80 30.81
CA ILE A 353 12.47 -21.08 31.32
C ILE A 353 13.77 -21.83 31.01
N SER A 354 13.78 -23.16 31.14
CA SER A 354 14.97 -23.96 30.80
C SER A 354 15.26 -23.92 29.31
N LYS A 355 14.24 -24.00 28.45
CA LYS A 355 14.41 -23.85 26.99
C LYS A 355 14.88 -22.45 26.62
N MET A 356 14.33 -21.39 27.22
CA MET A 356 14.81 -20.02 27.01
C MET A 356 16.29 -19.88 27.39
N LYS A 357 16.70 -20.48 28.51
CA LYS A 357 18.11 -20.53 28.93
C LYS A 357 18.98 -21.25 27.90
N ASP A 358 18.60 -22.46 27.48
CA ASP A 358 19.37 -23.25 26.50
C ASP A 358 19.50 -22.51 25.15
N LEU A 359 18.42 -21.85 24.72
CA LEU A 359 18.37 -21.03 23.51
C LEU A 359 19.23 -19.76 23.62
N ALA A 360 19.28 -19.14 24.80
CA ALA A 360 20.14 -18.00 25.08
C ALA A 360 21.62 -18.39 25.12
N GLU A 361 21.96 -19.54 25.72
CA GLU A 361 23.34 -20.03 25.86
C GLU A 361 23.98 -20.47 24.54
N ARG A 362 23.17 -20.83 23.53
CA ARG A 362 23.68 -21.18 22.19
C ARG A 362 24.12 -19.96 21.37
N ARG A 363 23.72 -18.75 21.78
CA ARG A 363 24.07 -17.51 21.07
C ARG A 363 25.54 -17.20 21.26
N LYS A 364 26.18 -16.74 20.19
CA LYS A 364 27.63 -16.58 20.17
C LYS A 364 28.07 -15.41 19.27
N LEU A 365 29.28 -14.94 19.48
CA LEU A 365 29.83 -13.78 18.78
C LEU A 365 30.17 -14.11 17.32
N GLU A 366 30.56 -15.36 17.03
CA GLU A 366 31.04 -15.78 15.71
C GLU A 366 29.98 -15.65 14.61
N ASP A 367 28.70 -15.78 14.96
CA ASP A 367 27.57 -15.59 14.03
C ASP A 367 26.73 -14.34 14.35
N LEU A 368 27.19 -13.52 15.29
CA LEU A 368 26.54 -12.30 15.78
C LEU A 368 25.09 -12.51 16.23
N THR A 369 24.75 -13.72 16.69
CA THR A 369 23.47 -13.96 17.40
C THR A 369 23.47 -13.32 18.80
N VAL A 370 24.65 -13.01 19.33
CA VAL A 370 24.92 -11.99 20.34
C VAL A 370 26.20 -11.25 19.95
N GLY A 371 26.29 -9.96 20.24
CA GLY A 371 27.41 -9.10 19.84
C GLY A 371 27.42 -7.76 20.57
N PRO A 372 28.27 -6.80 20.14
CA PRO A 372 28.42 -5.48 20.75
C PRO A 372 27.10 -4.74 20.98
N VAL A 373 26.99 -4.08 22.13
CA VAL A 373 25.90 -3.17 22.49
C VAL A 373 26.38 -1.73 22.34
N LEU A 374 25.85 -1.00 21.35
CA LEU A 374 26.46 0.26 20.90
C LEU A 374 26.12 1.49 21.77
N THR A 375 25.17 1.36 22.69
CA THR A 375 24.64 2.47 23.51
C THR A 375 24.71 2.24 25.02
N PHE A 376 25.05 1.03 25.46
CA PHE A 376 25.22 0.67 26.87
C PHE A 376 26.52 -0.09 27.04
N THR A 377 27.29 0.25 28.09
CA THR A 377 28.50 -0.50 28.45
C THR A 377 28.15 -1.74 29.26
N THR A 378 29.10 -2.68 29.35
CA THR A 378 28.96 -3.89 30.18
C THR A 378 28.74 -3.52 31.65
N GLU A 379 29.48 -2.53 32.14
CA GLU A 379 29.39 -2.05 33.53
C GLU A 379 28.01 -1.50 33.83
N ALA A 380 27.43 -0.71 32.92
CA ALA A 380 26.09 -0.14 33.10
C ALA A 380 25.00 -1.23 33.18
N MET A 381 25.09 -2.26 32.33
CA MET A 381 24.14 -3.39 32.36
C MET A 381 24.31 -4.26 33.62
N VAL A 382 25.55 -4.52 34.04
CA VAL A 382 25.84 -5.27 35.28
C VAL A 382 25.41 -4.47 36.52
N GLU A 383 25.60 -3.16 36.55
CA GLU A 383 25.13 -2.30 37.62
C GLU A 383 23.60 -2.33 37.73
N HIS A 384 22.91 -2.24 36.59
CA HIS A 384 21.46 -2.35 36.54
C HIS A 384 20.96 -3.71 37.05
N MET A 385 21.59 -4.82 36.60
CA MET A 385 21.33 -6.16 37.13
C MET A 385 21.49 -6.22 38.64
N ASN A 386 22.61 -5.72 39.17
CA ASN A 386 22.91 -5.79 40.60
C ASN A 386 21.90 -5.00 41.43
N LYS A 387 21.40 -3.88 40.91
CA LYS A 387 20.33 -3.09 41.53
C LYS A 387 19.01 -3.87 41.57
N LEU A 388 18.64 -4.51 40.47
CA LEU A 388 17.44 -5.36 40.41
C LEU A 388 17.53 -6.54 41.39
N LEU A 389 18.72 -7.14 41.54
CA LEU A 389 18.97 -8.24 42.48
C LEU A 389 18.90 -7.84 43.96
N GLN A 390 18.82 -6.54 44.28
CA GLN A 390 18.53 -6.08 45.65
C GLN A 390 17.03 -6.11 45.97
N ILE A 391 16.15 -6.23 44.97
CA ILE A 391 14.71 -6.30 45.17
C ILE A 391 14.38 -7.65 45.84
N PRO A 392 13.60 -7.68 46.95
CA PRO A 392 13.27 -8.93 47.64
C PRO A 392 12.66 -9.99 46.69
N GLY A 393 13.16 -11.23 46.79
CA GLY A 393 12.66 -12.34 45.97
C GLY A 393 13.15 -12.35 44.52
N SER A 394 13.88 -11.32 44.07
CA SER A 394 14.50 -11.31 42.74
C SER A 394 15.63 -12.34 42.61
N LYS A 395 15.83 -12.86 41.39
CA LYS A 395 16.81 -13.92 41.11
C LYS A 395 17.35 -13.81 39.69
N LEU A 396 18.65 -14.05 39.51
CA LEU A 396 19.23 -14.24 38.18
C LEU A 396 18.81 -15.61 37.65
N LEU A 397 18.07 -15.66 36.55
CA LEU A 397 17.63 -16.92 35.93
C LEU A 397 18.73 -17.52 35.05
N PHE A 398 19.35 -16.68 34.22
CA PHE A 398 20.50 -17.03 33.38
C PHE A 398 21.22 -15.76 32.89
N GLY A 399 22.42 -15.93 32.34
CA GLY A 399 23.25 -14.82 31.86
C GLY A 399 24.01 -14.09 32.97
N GLY A 400 23.94 -12.77 32.97
CA GLY A 400 24.51 -11.90 34.00
C GLY A 400 26.05 -11.83 33.99
N LYS A 401 26.69 -12.29 32.92
CA LYS A 401 28.14 -12.31 32.78
C LYS A 401 28.57 -11.63 31.49
N PRO A 402 29.71 -10.92 31.49
CA PRO A 402 30.33 -10.43 30.25
C PRO A 402 30.56 -11.56 29.24
N LEU A 403 30.62 -11.20 27.95
CA LEU A 403 31.17 -12.09 26.94
C LEU A 403 32.68 -12.27 27.19
N GLU A 404 33.23 -13.40 26.75
CA GLU A 404 34.64 -13.73 26.88
C GLU A 404 35.28 -13.83 25.48
N ASN A 405 36.60 -13.76 25.39
CA ASN A 405 37.38 -13.98 24.16
C ASN A 405 36.99 -13.06 22.98
N HIS A 406 36.80 -11.75 23.24
CA HIS A 406 36.48 -10.76 22.22
C HIS A 406 37.40 -9.54 22.27
N SER A 407 37.35 -8.70 21.23
CA SER A 407 38.09 -7.43 21.15
C SER A 407 37.17 -6.20 21.06
N ILE A 408 35.90 -6.37 21.42
CA ILE A 408 34.89 -5.29 21.52
C ILE A 408 35.45 -4.17 22.42
N PRO A 409 35.51 -2.91 21.95
CA PRO A 409 36.03 -1.81 22.73
C PRO A 409 35.10 -1.48 23.91
N SER A 410 35.65 -1.04 25.04
CA SER A 410 34.91 -0.84 26.31
C SER A 410 33.82 0.23 26.25
N ILE A 411 33.83 1.08 25.23
CA ILE A 411 32.74 2.04 24.95
C ILE A 411 31.43 1.32 24.55
N TYR A 412 31.51 0.07 24.13
CA TYR A 412 30.38 -0.79 23.78
C TYR A 412 30.26 -1.94 24.78
N GLY A 413 29.03 -2.33 25.08
CA GLY A 413 28.74 -3.44 25.97
C GLY A 413 28.93 -4.80 25.31
N ALA A 414 29.29 -5.78 26.13
CA ALA A 414 29.51 -7.16 25.72
C ALA A 414 29.06 -8.09 26.87
N ILE A 415 27.78 -8.44 26.89
CA ILE A 415 27.18 -9.27 27.94
C ILE A 415 26.41 -10.44 27.33
N LYS A 416 26.40 -11.58 28.03
CA LYS A 416 25.56 -12.73 27.66
C LYS A 416 24.07 -12.34 27.77
N PRO A 417 23.18 -12.95 26.97
CA PRO A 417 21.74 -12.81 27.15
C PRO A 417 21.33 -13.06 28.59
N THR A 418 20.68 -12.07 29.20
CA THR A 418 20.43 -12.04 30.64
C THR A 418 18.94 -11.97 30.92
N ALA A 419 18.47 -12.75 31.90
CA ALA A 419 17.11 -12.71 32.40
C ALA A 419 17.11 -12.65 33.93
N ILE A 420 16.38 -11.70 34.48
CA ILE A 420 16.20 -11.54 35.93
C ILE A 420 14.74 -11.74 36.27
N TYR A 421 14.47 -12.64 37.20
CA TYR A 421 13.16 -12.77 37.81
C TYR A 421 12.94 -11.67 38.86
N VAL A 422 11.80 -10.99 38.81
CA VAL A 422 11.35 -10.02 39.85
C VAL A 422 9.87 -10.30 40.17
N PRO A 423 9.48 -10.50 41.45
CA PRO A 423 8.07 -10.75 41.80
C PRO A 423 7.15 -9.58 41.40
N LEU A 424 5.97 -9.88 40.83
CA LEU A 424 5.04 -8.86 40.31
C LEU A 424 4.67 -7.79 41.35
N GLU A 425 4.42 -8.22 42.60
CA GLU A 425 4.09 -7.31 43.70
C GLU A 425 5.23 -6.36 44.06
N GLU A 426 6.49 -6.78 43.86
CA GLU A 426 7.66 -5.93 44.07
C GLU A 426 7.86 -4.97 42.90
N ILE A 427 7.51 -5.36 41.67
CA ILE A 427 7.55 -4.49 40.49
C ILE A 427 6.61 -3.29 40.68
N LEU A 428 5.40 -3.53 41.18
CA LEU A 428 4.37 -2.50 41.36
C LEU A 428 4.65 -1.49 42.48
N LYS A 429 5.69 -1.70 43.31
CA LYS A 429 6.06 -0.71 44.33
C LYS A 429 6.70 0.50 43.67
N GLU A 430 6.28 1.71 44.07
CA GLU A 430 6.84 2.98 43.57
C GLU A 430 8.37 3.04 43.65
N SER A 431 8.97 2.49 44.71
CA SER A 431 10.42 2.48 44.88
C SER A 431 11.17 1.64 43.84
N ASN A 432 10.48 0.73 43.16
CA ASN A 432 11.07 -0.26 42.27
C ASN A 432 10.61 -0.09 40.81
N TYR A 433 9.40 0.42 40.59
CA TYR A 433 8.76 0.41 39.27
C TYR A 433 9.63 1.03 38.18
N GLU A 434 10.15 2.25 38.39
CA GLU A 434 11.04 2.92 37.42
C GLU A 434 12.36 2.18 37.18
N LEU A 435 12.89 1.50 38.20
CA LEU A 435 14.09 0.69 38.05
C LEU A 435 13.80 -0.53 37.19
N VAL A 436 12.66 -1.20 37.39
CA VAL A 436 12.28 -2.40 36.64
C VAL A 436 11.88 -2.06 35.20
N THR A 437 11.16 -0.96 34.98
CA THR A 437 10.63 -0.55 33.68
C THR A 437 11.58 0.36 32.88
N ARG A 438 12.84 0.47 33.31
CA ARG A 438 13.86 1.17 32.55
C ARG A 438 14.27 0.37 31.32
N GLU A 439 14.16 0.98 30.15
CA GLU A 439 14.68 0.40 28.91
C GLU A 439 16.20 0.18 29.00
N ILE A 440 16.61 -1.07 28.85
CA ILE A 440 18.01 -1.46 28.63
C ILE A 440 18.13 -1.93 27.19
N PHE A 441 18.73 -1.10 26.35
CA PHE A 441 18.87 -1.36 24.91
C PHE A 441 20.02 -2.35 24.63
N GLY A 442 19.90 -3.55 25.19
CA GLY A 442 20.91 -4.61 25.22
C GLY A 442 20.26 -5.97 25.48
N PRO A 443 21.03 -7.08 25.57
CA PRO A 443 20.46 -8.42 25.61
C PRO A 443 20.01 -8.78 27.04
N PHE A 444 18.96 -8.10 27.50
CA PHE A 444 18.52 -8.08 28.89
C PHE A 444 16.99 -8.07 28.97
N GLN A 445 16.40 -8.89 29.84
CA GLN A 445 14.95 -8.86 30.10
C GLN A 445 14.61 -9.14 31.57
N ILE A 446 13.44 -8.67 31.97
CA ILE A 446 12.77 -9.01 33.22
C ILE A 446 11.79 -10.16 32.97
N ILE A 447 11.69 -11.09 33.90
CA ILE A 447 10.65 -12.12 33.92
C ILE A 447 9.90 -11.99 35.24
N THR A 448 8.59 -12.08 35.19
CA THR A 448 7.73 -12.15 36.37
C THR A 448 6.65 -13.19 36.14
N ASP A 449 6.03 -13.68 37.21
CA ASP A 449 4.88 -14.56 37.13
C ASP A 449 3.64 -13.94 37.78
N TYR A 450 2.48 -14.43 37.37
CA TYR A 450 1.20 -13.98 37.90
C TYR A 450 0.19 -15.13 37.93
N LYS A 451 -0.67 -15.12 38.95
CA LYS A 451 -1.83 -16.01 39.05
C LYS A 451 -3.01 -15.48 38.26
N ILE A 452 -3.99 -16.33 37.97
CA ILE A 452 -5.17 -15.91 37.19
C ILE A 452 -5.91 -14.71 37.81
N ASP A 453 -5.99 -14.63 39.14
CA ASP A 453 -6.62 -13.53 39.88
C ASP A 453 -5.75 -12.26 39.96
N GLN A 454 -4.48 -12.34 39.54
CA GLN A 454 -3.52 -11.24 39.49
C GLN A 454 -3.42 -10.59 38.10
N LEU A 455 -4.20 -11.02 37.09
CA LEU A 455 -4.26 -10.33 35.80
C LEU A 455 -4.51 -8.81 35.94
N PRO A 456 -5.38 -8.32 36.85
CA PRO A 456 -5.53 -6.88 37.08
C PRO A 456 -4.24 -6.16 37.47
N LEU A 457 -3.35 -6.81 38.24
CA LEU A 457 -2.05 -6.26 38.63
C LEU A 457 -1.08 -6.18 37.44
N VAL A 458 -1.13 -7.18 36.54
CA VAL A 458 -0.38 -7.12 35.28
C VAL A 458 -0.85 -5.93 34.46
N LEU A 459 -2.18 -5.76 34.27
CA LEU A 459 -2.73 -4.65 33.51
C LEU A 459 -2.40 -3.28 34.14
N GLU A 460 -2.41 -3.17 35.47
CA GLU A 460 -1.94 -1.97 36.18
C GLU A 460 -0.46 -1.69 35.87
N ALA A 461 0.39 -2.72 35.90
CA ALA A 461 1.81 -2.58 35.58
C ALA A 461 2.02 -2.11 34.13
N LEU A 462 1.19 -2.56 33.18
CA LEU A 462 1.26 -2.15 31.77
C LEU A 462 0.76 -0.72 31.55
N GLU A 463 -0.33 -0.33 32.22
CA GLU A 463 -0.93 1.01 32.13
C GLU A 463 0.00 2.10 32.70
N ARG A 464 0.79 1.78 33.74
CA ARG A 464 1.75 2.70 34.34
C ARG A 464 2.98 2.98 33.47
N MET A 465 3.21 2.21 32.41
CA MET A 465 4.38 2.39 31.54
C MET A 465 4.25 3.68 30.74
N HIS A 466 5.37 4.38 30.53
CA HIS A 466 5.35 5.63 29.74
C HIS A 466 5.39 5.41 28.23
N ALA A 467 5.88 4.24 27.78
CA ALA A 467 6.07 3.92 26.37
C ALA A 467 5.12 2.81 25.92
N HIS A 468 4.46 3.02 24.77
CA HIS A 468 3.43 2.13 24.23
C HIS A 468 3.72 1.78 22.76
N LEU A 469 4.87 1.15 22.52
CA LEU A 469 5.34 0.82 21.17
C LEU A 469 4.85 -0.54 20.69
N THR A 470 5.45 -1.64 21.14
CA THR A 470 5.03 -3.01 20.77
C THR A 470 4.64 -3.87 21.97
N ALA A 471 3.82 -4.88 21.72
CA ALA A 471 3.39 -5.82 22.75
C ALA A 471 3.01 -7.18 22.18
N ALA A 472 3.01 -8.21 23.03
CA ALA A 472 2.57 -9.55 22.66
C ALA A 472 1.66 -10.18 23.71
N VAL A 473 0.53 -10.73 23.28
CA VAL A 473 -0.37 -11.54 24.11
C VAL A 473 -0.40 -12.97 23.56
N VAL A 474 0.31 -13.88 24.23
CA VAL A 474 0.46 -15.28 23.83
C VAL A 474 -0.64 -16.12 24.49
N SER A 475 -1.75 -16.25 23.77
CA SER A 475 -2.91 -17.05 24.14
C SER A 475 -3.77 -17.30 22.90
N ASN A 476 -4.48 -18.41 22.83
CA ASN A 476 -5.55 -18.67 21.88
C ASN A 476 -6.94 -18.52 22.51
N ASP A 477 -7.04 -18.20 23.80
CA ASP A 477 -8.32 -17.92 24.46
C ASP A 477 -8.82 -16.52 24.02
N PRO A 478 -9.91 -16.43 23.23
CA PRO A 478 -10.41 -15.16 22.75
C PRO A 478 -10.88 -14.23 23.87
N LEU A 479 -11.33 -14.77 25.01
CA LEU A 479 -11.78 -13.94 26.14
C LEU A 479 -10.60 -13.30 26.84
N PHE A 480 -9.53 -14.07 27.07
CA PHE A 480 -8.28 -13.53 27.61
C PHE A 480 -7.64 -12.51 26.67
N LEU A 481 -7.59 -12.81 25.36
CA LEU A 481 -7.07 -11.88 24.36
C LEU A 481 -7.85 -10.56 24.36
N GLN A 482 -9.19 -10.61 24.33
CA GLN A 482 -10.03 -9.41 24.34
C GLN A 482 -9.87 -8.59 25.62
N GLU A 483 -9.76 -9.25 26.77
CA GLU A 483 -9.58 -8.59 28.06
C GLU A 483 -8.26 -7.82 28.12
N VAL A 484 -7.15 -8.43 27.68
CA VAL A 484 -5.82 -7.79 27.69
C VAL A 484 -5.75 -6.70 26.63
N ILE A 485 -6.16 -6.98 25.39
CA ILE A 485 -6.08 -6.01 24.28
C ILE A 485 -7.01 -4.82 24.53
N GLY A 486 -8.20 -5.05 25.07
CA GLY A 486 -9.16 -3.99 25.38
C GLY A 486 -8.72 -3.04 26.50
N LYS A 487 -7.68 -3.41 27.27
CA LYS A 487 -7.18 -2.67 28.43
C LYS A 487 -5.68 -2.32 28.32
N THR A 488 -5.13 -2.31 27.11
CA THR A 488 -3.73 -1.94 26.84
C THR A 488 -3.63 -1.01 25.63
N VAL A 489 -2.49 -0.31 25.51
CA VAL A 489 -2.36 0.85 24.60
C VAL A 489 -1.37 0.63 23.44
N ASN A 490 -0.41 -0.30 23.54
CA ASN A 490 0.73 -0.41 22.62
C ASN A 490 0.32 -0.42 21.14
N GLY A 491 0.92 0.50 20.36
CA GLY A 491 0.50 0.81 18.99
C GLY A 491 0.68 -0.34 18.00
N THR A 492 1.52 -1.32 18.32
CA THR A 492 1.69 -2.56 17.55
C THR A 492 1.63 -3.78 18.47
N THR A 493 0.41 -4.29 18.71
CA THR A 493 0.18 -5.46 19.57
C THR A 493 -0.08 -6.71 18.75
N TYR A 494 0.67 -7.78 19.01
CA TYR A 494 0.46 -9.09 18.41
C TYR A 494 -0.31 -10.01 19.37
N ALA A 495 -1.28 -10.76 18.85
CA ALA A 495 -2.15 -11.63 19.64
C ALA A 495 -2.23 -13.03 19.03
N GLY A 496 -2.31 -14.07 19.87
CA GLY A 496 -2.33 -15.47 19.47
C GLY A 496 -1.16 -16.27 20.05
N ILE A 497 -1.22 -17.60 20.01
CA ILE A 497 -0.14 -18.46 20.53
C ILE A 497 1.23 -18.21 19.86
N ARG A 498 1.24 -17.59 18.67
CA ARG A 498 2.46 -17.24 17.91
C ARG A 498 2.83 -15.76 18.01
N ALA A 499 2.22 -15.01 18.93
CA ALA A 499 2.49 -13.60 19.14
C ALA A 499 3.97 -13.36 19.49
N ARG A 500 4.49 -12.23 18.98
CA ARG A 500 5.88 -11.78 19.13
C ARG A 500 5.88 -10.28 19.40
N THR A 501 6.95 -9.69 19.92
CA THR A 501 7.06 -8.22 20.03
C THR A 501 7.83 -7.63 18.84
N THR A 502 8.81 -8.37 18.31
CA THR A 502 9.72 -7.87 17.26
C THR A 502 9.30 -8.23 15.84
N GLY A 503 9.93 -7.58 14.86
CA GLY A 503 9.88 -7.99 13.47
C GLY A 503 8.54 -7.68 12.80
N ALA A 504 8.09 -6.43 12.92
CA ALA A 504 7.01 -5.91 12.11
C ALA A 504 7.49 -5.75 10.65
N PRO A 505 6.96 -6.52 9.69
CA PRO A 505 7.21 -6.27 8.27
C PRO A 505 6.47 -5.02 7.76
N GLN A 506 6.84 -4.56 6.57
CA GLN A 506 6.28 -3.39 5.88
C GLN A 506 4.78 -3.51 5.50
N ASN A 507 4.16 -4.69 5.62
CA ASN A 507 2.77 -4.90 5.22
C ASN A 507 1.74 -4.52 6.29
N HIS A 508 2.17 -4.11 7.48
CA HIS A 508 1.29 -3.55 8.51
C HIS A 508 1.99 -2.43 9.27
N TRP A 509 1.20 -1.69 10.05
CA TRP A 509 1.69 -0.58 10.85
C TRP A 509 2.75 -1.04 11.85
N PHE A 510 3.79 -0.21 12.01
CA PHE A 510 4.71 -0.22 13.13
C PHE A 510 4.85 1.21 13.65
N GLY A 511 4.71 1.39 14.94
CA GLY A 511 4.79 2.69 15.61
C GLY A 511 3.99 2.73 16.90
N PRO A 512 4.21 3.74 17.76
CA PRO A 512 3.56 3.84 19.06
C PRO A 512 2.10 4.33 18.93
N ALA A 513 1.35 4.17 20.00
CA ALA A 513 0.03 4.77 20.21
C ALA A 513 -0.01 5.54 21.54
N GLY A 514 -1.11 6.26 21.79
CA GLY A 514 -1.25 7.12 22.98
C GLY A 514 -0.56 8.49 22.86
N ASP A 515 0.18 8.75 21.78
CA ASP A 515 0.83 10.05 21.51
C ASP A 515 0.35 10.64 20.16
N PRO A 516 -0.22 11.86 20.10
CA PRO A 516 -0.56 12.53 18.84
C PRO A 516 0.64 12.79 17.91
N ARG A 517 1.86 12.77 18.47
CA ARG A 517 3.13 12.87 17.75
C ARG A 517 3.60 11.51 17.22
N GLY A 518 2.97 10.40 17.61
CA GLY A 518 3.37 9.05 17.20
C GLY A 518 3.55 8.92 15.69
N ALA A 519 4.68 8.34 15.28
CA ALA A 519 5.03 8.07 13.90
C ALA A 519 4.76 6.61 13.56
N GLY A 520 4.11 6.38 12.42
CA GLY A 520 4.10 5.08 11.78
C GLY A 520 5.23 4.96 10.77
N ILE A 521 5.50 3.73 10.34
CA ILE A 521 6.42 3.46 9.23
C ILE A 521 5.91 2.33 8.32
N GLY A 522 6.33 2.33 7.06
CA GLY A 522 6.13 1.23 6.10
C GLY A 522 4.83 1.25 5.30
N THR A 523 3.67 1.47 5.94
CA THR A 523 2.36 1.35 5.26
C THR A 523 1.91 2.62 4.53
N PRO A 524 0.96 2.53 3.58
CA PRO A 524 0.34 3.69 2.98
C PRO A 524 -0.27 4.67 4.00
N GLU A 525 -0.84 4.17 5.08
CA GLU A 525 -1.46 4.95 6.17
C GLU A 525 -0.39 5.71 6.96
N ALA A 526 0.70 5.02 7.31
CA ALA A 526 1.85 5.62 7.99
C ALA A 526 2.44 6.78 7.17
N ILE A 527 2.67 6.56 5.87
CA ILE A 527 3.21 7.60 4.98
C ILE A 527 2.27 8.81 4.91
N LYS A 528 0.97 8.59 4.71
CA LYS A 528 -0.02 9.69 4.63
C LYS A 528 -0.14 10.46 5.94
N LEU A 529 0.01 9.79 7.09
CA LEU A 529 -0.07 10.40 8.42
C LEU A 529 1.18 11.20 8.77
N VAL A 530 2.35 10.65 8.47
CA VAL A 530 3.64 11.21 8.90
C VAL A 530 4.15 12.25 7.91
N CYS A 531 3.94 12.04 6.61
CA CYS A 531 4.52 12.85 5.54
C CYS A 531 3.51 13.72 4.78
N GLY A 532 2.21 13.55 5.05
CA GLY A 532 1.14 14.33 4.44
C GLY A 532 0.27 15.05 5.46
N MET A 533 -0.20 16.25 5.11
CA MET A 533 -1.25 16.95 5.85
C MET A 533 -2.56 16.95 5.06
N THR A 534 -3.70 16.98 5.74
CA THR A 534 -4.99 17.17 5.07
C THR A 534 -5.14 18.63 4.69
N HIS A 535 -5.36 18.90 3.40
CA HIS A 535 -5.73 20.22 2.91
C HIS A 535 -7.11 20.13 2.27
N SER A 536 -8.06 20.92 2.79
CA SER A 536 -9.42 20.99 2.29
C SER A 536 -9.70 22.36 1.72
N PHE A 537 -10.30 22.42 0.54
CA PHE A 537 -10.87 23.65 0.01
C PHE A 537 -12.24 23.36 -0.60
N GLY A 538 -13.16 24.30 -0.42
CA GLY A 538 -14.47 24.28 -1.06
C GLY A 538 -14.39 25.03 -2.38
N MET A 539 -14.86 24.42 -3.46
CA MET A 539 -15.12 25.11 -4.70
C MET A 539 -16.61 25.41 -4.76
N CYS A 540 -16.97 26.69 -4.71
CA CYS A 540 -18.29 27.16 -5.13
C CYS A 540 -18.14 27.67 -6.56
N ILE A 541 -18.66 26.92 -7.53
CA ILE A 541 -18.81 27.43 -8.89
C ILE A 541 -20.18 28.10 -8.95
N ASP A 542 -20.23 29.35 -8.50
CA ASP A 542 -21.37 30.24 -8.75
C ASP A 542 -21.17 30.85 -10.13
N ASP A 543 -21.68 30.20 -11.19
CA ASP A 543 -22.32 30.89 -12.32
C ASP A 543 -22.59 29.96 -13.52
N VAL A 544 -23.82 30.05 -14.03
CA VAL A 544 -24.27 29.57 -15.36
C VAL A 544 -23.46 30.20 -16.51
N SER A 545 -22.69 31.26 -16.21
CA SER A 545 -21.81 32.01 -17.11
C SER A 545 -20.69 31.16 -17.74
N THR A 546 -20.18 30.10 -17.07
CA THR A 546 -19.07 29.30 -17.62
C THR A 546 -19.52 28.33 -18.71
N VAL A 547 -20.77 27.83 -18.65
CA VAL A 547 -21.32 26.96 -19.72
C VAL A 547 -21.60 27.78 -20.98
N LEU A 548 -22.08 29.02 -20.83
CA LEU A 548 -22.24 29.94 -21.95
C LEU A 548 -20.91 30.46 -22.50
N LEU A 549 -19.87 30.67 -21.68
CA LEU A 549 -18.53 31.06 -22.17
C LEU A 549 -17.81 29.92 -22.88
N LEU A 550 -18.01 28.65 -22.48
CA LEU A 550 -17.51 27.49 -23.25
C LEU A 550 -18.29 27.29 -24.55
N TYR A 551 -19.61 27.51 -24.55
CA TYR A 551 -20.40 27.53 -25.79
C TYR A 551 -20.05 28.71 -26.70
N PHE A 552 -19.85 29.92 -26.17
CA PHE A 552 -19.39 31.08 -26.93
C PHE A 552 -17.94 30.95 -27.35
N ALA A 553 -17.06 30.30 -26.58
CA ALA A 553 -15.68 30.03 -27.00
C ALA A 553 -15.65 28.97 -28.13
N LEU A 554 -16.47 27.92 -28.05
CA LEU A 554 -16.62 26.93 -29.11
C LEU A 554 -17.31 27.50 -30.36
N PHE A 555 -18.28 28.41 -30.19
CA PHE A 555 -18.97 29.09 -31.29
C PHE A 555 -18.11 30.22 -31.90
N ALA A 556 -17.36 30.97 -31.09
CA ALA A 556 -16.43 32.00 -31.56
C ALA A 556 -15.16 31.42 -32.19
N MET A 557 -14.71 30.22 -31.78
CA MET A 557 -13.64 29.48 -32.46
C MET A 557 -14.08 28.95 -33.84
N SER A 558 -15.37 28.96 -34.16
CA SER A 558 -15.88 28.64 -35.51
C SER A 558 -16.00 29.85 -36.44
N LEU A 559 -15.82 31.09 -35.94
CA LEU A 559 -16.21 32.31 -36.67
C LEU A 559 -15.15 33.42 -36.77
N LEU A 560 -13.89 33.17 -36.41
CA LEU A 560 -12.82 34.16 -36.61
C LEU A 560 -11.61 33.57 -37.36
N GLU A 561 -11.75 33.50 -38.68
CA GLU A 561 -10.69 33.99 -39.55
C GLU A 561 -10.83 35.53 -39.61
N SER A 562 -9.71 36.22 -39.34
CA SER A 562 -9.43 37.64 -39.57
C SER A 562 -9.65 38.66 -38.43
N GLN A 563 -8.55 39.39 -38.21
CA GLN A 563 -8.39 40.73 -37.63
C GLN A 563 -8.17 40.85 -36.11
N LEU A 564 -6.97 41.37 -35.81
CA LEU A 564 -6.48 41.86 -34.53
C LEU A 564 -7.25 43.11 -34.06
N GLU A 565 -7.34 43.35 -32.75
CA GLU A 565 -6.63 44.43 -32.03
C GLU A 565 -7.24 44.70 -30.63
N SER A 566 -6.32 44.89 -29.66
CA SER A 566 -6.37 45.59 -28.35
C SER A 566 -7.70 45.80 -27.59
N VAL A 567 -7.69 45.56 -26.26
CA VAL A 567 -7.68 46.61 -25.21
C VAL A 567 -7.77 45.98 -23.79
N ASP A 568 -7.22 46.76 -22.87
CA ASP A 568 -6.82 46.57 -21.48
C ASP A 568 -7.95 46.43 -20.43
N SER A 569 -7.48 46.09 -19.23
CA SER A 569 -8.06 45.81 -17.92
C SER A 569 -9.13 46.75 -17.31
N THR A 570 -9.85 46.19 -16.33
CA THR A 570 -10.65 46.78 -15.22
C THR A 570 -12.15 46.99 -15.42
N SER A 571 -13.00 46.24 -14.68
CA SER A 571 -14.09 46.78 -13.84
C SER A 571 -14.87 45.66 -13.13
N LEU A 572 -15.26 45.93 -11.88
CA LEU A 572 -15.96 45.04 -10.95
C LEU A 572 -17.33 44.56 -11.43
N ALA A 573 -17.67 43.35 -10.98
CA ALA A 573 -18.97 42.70 -11.14
C ALA A 573 -20.13 43.51 -10.54
N ASN A 574 -21.27 43.52 -11.23
CA ASN A 574 -22.58 43.81 -10.66
C ASN A 574 -23.54 42.66 -11.01
N PRO A 575 -24.37 42.18 -10.06
CA PRO A 575 -25.30 41.09 -10.29
C PRO A 575 -26.51 41.56 -11.12
N VAL A 576 -26.89 40.80 -12.14
CA VAL A 576 -28.08 41.05 -12.95
C VAL A 576 -29.25 40.23 -12.42
N THR A 577 -30.31 40.89 -11.94
CA THR A 577 -31.61 40.28 -11.65
C THR A 577 -32.64 40.72 -12.69
N GLY A 578 -33.52 39.79 -13.11
CA GLY A 578 -34.68 40.13 -13.96
C GLY A 578 -34.91 39.28 -15.21
N TRP A 579 -34.31 38.10 -15.36
CA TRP A 579 -34.61 37.25 -16.52
C TRP A 579 -35.91 36.45 -16.36
N GLN A 580 -36.82 36.61 -17.33
CA GLN A 580 -37.97 35.73 -17.51
C GLN A 580 -37.73 34.81 -18.70
N LEU A 581 -38.06 33.52 -18.51
CA LEU A 581 -38.05 32.48 -19.56
C LEU A 581 -38.93 32.92 -20.74
N SER A 582 -38.45 32.69 -21.97
CA SER A 582 -39.25 32.97 -23.15
C SER A 582 -40.52 32.10 -23.13
N GLN A 583 -41.62 32.62 -23.65
CA GLN A 583 -42.88 31.89 -23.70
C GLN A 583 -42.75 30.57 -24.48
N THR A 584 -41.84 30.53 -25.45
CA THR A 584 -41.51 29.35 -26.26
C THR A 584 -40.84 28.27 -25.42
N ASP A 585 -39.85 28.64 -24.60
CA ASP A 585 -39.12 27.69 -23.75
C ASP A 585 -40.02 27.13 -22.64
N ALA A 586 -40.87 27.97 -22.05
CA ALA A 586 -41.84 27.54 -21.05
C ALA A 586 -42.83 26.51 -21.61
N GLN A 587 -43.30 26.70 -22.85
CA GLN A 587 -44.22 25.78 -23.51
C GLN A 587 -43.56 24.46 -23.97
N LEU A 588 -42.27 24.50 -24.35
CA LEU A 588 -41.50 23.30 -24.69
C LEU A 588 -41.31 22.42 -23.45
N ILE A 589 -40.90 23.04 -22.33
CA ILE A 589 -40.75 22.38 -21.04
C ILE A 589 -42.09 21.78 -20.57
N GLU A 590 -43.21 22.48 -20.76
CA GLU A 590 -44.52 21.96 -20.40
C GLU A 590 -44.93 20.75 -21.28
N SER A 591 -44.56 20.76 -22.56
CA SER A 591 -44.87 19.67 -23.50
C SER A 591 -44.06 18.41 -23.19
N GLY A 592 -42.76 18.54 -22.89
CA GLY A 592 -41.91 17.42 -22.43
C GLY A 592 -42.42 16.81 -21.13
N LYS A 593 -42.75 17.65 -20.14
CA LYS A 593 -43.32 17.19 -18.86
C LYS A 593 -44.62 16.39 -19.04
N LYS A 594 -45.50 16.79 -19.97
CA LYS A 594 -46.74 16.07 -20.27
C LYS A 594 -46.48 14.71 -20.92
N PHE A 595 -45.54 14.63 -21.86
CA PHE A 595 -45.12 13.37 -22.47
C PHE A 595 -44.52 12.41 -21.43
N PHE A 596 -43.54 12.88 -20.65
CA PHE A 596 -42.92 12.12 -19.58
C PHE A 596 -43.95 11.57 -18.58
N THR A 597 -44.88 12.41 -18.13
CA THR A 597 -45.91 11.99 -17.16
C THR A 597 -46.86 10.96 -17.75
N LYS A 598 -47.24 11.09 -19.02
CA LYS A 598 -48.12 10.15 -19.72
C LYS A 598 -47.44 8.79 -19.91
N LEU A 599 -46.19 8.78 -20.37
CA LEU A 599 -45.41 7.57 -20.59
C LEU A 599 -45.11 6.85 -19.27
N LYS A 600 -44.65 7.57 -18.25
CA LYS A 600 -44.39 7.03 -16.90
C LYS A 600 -45.63 6.41 -16.26
N ARG A 601 -46.82 6.94 -16.53
CA ARG A 601 -48.09 6.36 -16.03
C ARG A 601 -48.43 5.05 -16.74
N LYS A 602 -48.24 4.98 -18.06
CA LYS A 602 -48.49 3.77 -18.85
C LYS A 602 -47.51 2.64 -18.51
N LEU A 603 -46.27 2.99 -18.18
CA LEU A 603 -45.25 2.06 -17.69
C LEU A 603 -45.55 1.42 -16.34
N LYS A 604 -46.60 1.84 -15.63
CA LYS A 604 -47.07 1.16 -14.40
C LYS A 604 -48.01 -0.01 -14.67
N ASP A 605 -48.61 -0.11 -15.86
CA ASP A 605 -49.47 -1.22 -16.29
C ASP A 605 -48.81 -1.96 -17.47
N THR A 606 -47.72 -2.67 -17.15
CA THR A 606 -46.84 -3.31 -18.13
C THR A 606 -47.46 -4.51 -18.85
N ILE A 607 -48.64 -4.97 -18.43
CA ILE A 607 -49.34 -6.12 -19.01
C ILE A 607 -50.08 -5.74 -20.30
N ASN A 608 -50.67 -4.53 -20.34
CA ASN A 608 -51.48 -4.08 -21.48
C ASN A 608 -50.77 -3.03 -22.36
N PHE A 609 -49.68 -2.44 -21.90
CA PHE A 609 -48.94 -1.40 -22.63
C PHE A 609 -48.04 -2.01 -23.71
N ASN A 610 -48.50 -1.96 -24.96
CA ASN A 610 -47.87 -2.60 -26.11
C ASN A 610 -47.16 -1.60 -27.03
N LYS A 611 -46.49 -2.15 -28.05
CA LYS A 611 -45.71 -1.40 -29.04
C LYS A 611 -46.51 -0.28 -29.71
N ASP A 612 -47.74 -0.58 -30.14
CA ASP A 612 -48.54 0.35 -30.93
C ASP A 612 -48.96 1.56 -30.09
N GLU A 613 -49.34 1.31 -28.83
CA GLU A 613 -49.68 2.37 -27.88
C GLU A 613 -48.44 3.22 -27.48
N PHE A 614 -47.25 2.62 -27.44
CA PHE A 614 -46.00 3.36 -27.23
C PHE A 614 -45.67 4.29 -28.41
N VAL A 615 -45.74 3.77 -29.64
CA VAL A 615 -45.46 4.54 -30.87
C VAL A 615 -46.44 5.69 -31.03
N GLU A 616 -47.72 5.48 -30.73
CA GLU A 616 -48.74 6.53 -30.75
C GLU A 616 -48.41 7.68 -29.78
N ILE A 617 -47.99 7.36 -28.55
CA ILE A 617 -47.64 8.39 -27.55
C ILE A 617 -46.38 9.18 -27.97
N LEU A 618 -45.42 8.51 -28.61
CA LEU A 618 -44.18 9.14 -29.10
C LEU A 618 -44.46 10.05 -30.30
N ASN A 619 -45.25 9.58 -31.28
CA ASN A 619 -45.60 10.38 -32.46
C ASN A 619 -46.37 11.65 -32.09
N LEU A 620 -47.38 11.54 -31.22
CA LEU A 620 -48.15 12.71 -30.76
C LEU A 620 -47.29 13.77 -30.05
N PHE A 621 -46.15 13.38 -29.49
CA PHE A 621 -45.19 14.30 -28.90
C PHE A 621 -44.31 14.97 -29.95
N LEU A 622 -43.75 14.16 -30.85
CA LEU A 622 -42.87 14.64 -31.93
C LEU A 622 -43.61 15.55 -32.92
N GLU A 623 -44.86 15.25 -33.28
CA GLU A 623 -45.68 16.10 -34.16
C GLU A 623 -45.94 17.48 -33.53
N LYS A 624 -46.21 17.53 -32.22
CA LYS A 624 -46.42 18.81 -31.49
C LYS A 624 -45.18 19.68 -31.41
N ILE A 625 -44.00 19.07 -31.40
CA ILE A 625 -42.73 19.78 -31.50
C ILE A 625 -42.52 20.21 -32.95
N GLY A 626 -42.71 19.30 -33.91
CA GLY A 626 -42.55 19.55 -35.34
C GLY A 626 -43.39 20.70 -35.90
N GLU A 627 -44.68 20.77 -35.56
CA GLU A 627 -45.60 21.84 -36.01
C GLU A 627 -45.16 23.24 -35.54
N LYS A 628 -44.44 23.36 -34.42
CA LYS A 628 -44.01 24.66 -33.86
C LYS A 628 -42.64 25.12 -34.34
N PHE A 629 -41.75 24.19 -34.71
CA PHE A 629 -40.38 24.49 -35.12
C PHE A 629 -40.12 24.24 -36.61
N GLY A 630 -41.15 23.87 -37.38
CA GLY A 630 -41.10 23.78 -38.84
C GLY A 630 -40.39 22.53 -39.37
N ILE A 631 -40.33 21.46 -38.58
CA ILE A 631 -39.66 20.20 -38.94
C ILE A 631 -40.72 19.10 -39.07
N SER A 632 -40.81 18.44 -40.22
CA SER A 632 -41.71 17.28 -40.35
C SER A 632 -41.05 16.05 -39.74
N VAL A 633 -41.62 15.55 -38.64
CA VAL A 633 -41.23 14.29 -38.02
C VAL A 633 -42.49 13.45 -37.85
N GLY A 634 -42.59 12.34 -38.55
CA GLY A 634 -43.68 11.39 -38.41
C GLY A 634 -43.17 9.98 -38.64
N VAL A 635 -43.45 9.07 -37.70
CA VAL A 635 -43.22 7.63 -37.87
C VAL A 635 -44.55 7.02 -38.30
N ASP A 636 -44.60 6.43 -39.50
CA ASP A 636 -45.82 5.78 -39.98
C ASP A 636 -46.08 4.50 -39.17
N SER A 637 -47.21 4.43 -38.46
CA SER A 637 -47.58 3.28 -37.64
C SER A 637 -47.89 2.03 -38.47
N SER A 638 -48.05 2.17 -39.80
CA SER A 638 -48.24 1.07 -40.73
C SER A 638 -46.94 0.53 -41.34
N ASP A 639 -45.79 1.12 -41.01
CA ASP A 639 -44.47 0.66 -41.48
C ASP A 639 -44.02 -0.61 -40.72
N ASN A 640 -44.07 -1.75 -41.42
CA ASN A 640 -43.63 -3.06 -40.91
C ASN A 640 -42.10 -3.15 -40.71
N GLY A 641 -41.33 -2.07 -40.97
CA GLY A 641 -39.88 -2.04 -40.74
C GLY A 641 -39.44 -2.17 -39.28
N TYR A 642 -40.32 -1.92 -38.31
CA TYR A 642 -39.97 -1.95 -36.88
C TYR A 642 -40.80 -3.02 -36.18
N THR A 643 -40.42 -4.30 -36.24
CA THR A 643 -41.27 -5.40 -35.74
C THR A 643 -40.94 -5.84 -34.32
N GLN A 644 -39.76 -5.50 -33.80
CA GLN A 644 -39.30 -5.89 -32.46
C GLN A 644 -39.11 -4.68 -31.53
N ARG A 645 -39.15 -4.94 -30.22
CA ARG A 645 -38.91 -3.91 -29.17
C ARG A 645 -37.55 -3.21 -29.35
N SER A 646 -36.54 -3.95 -29.82
CA SER A 646 -35.21 -3.41 -30.17
C SER A 646 -35.26 -2.39 -31.32
N ASP A 647 -36.11 -2.60 -32.33
CA ASP A 647 -36.16 -1.72 -33.51
C ASP A 647 -36.78 -0.35 -33.15
N LEU A 648 -37.73 -0.36 -32.22
CA LEU A 648 -38.34 0.86 -31.65
C LEU A 648 -37.38 1.65 -30.76
N LEU A 649 -36.43 0.97 -30.11
CA LEU A 649 -35.38 1.62 -29.33
C LEU A 649 -34.42 2.36 -30.28
N CYS A 650 -33.99 1.73 -31.37
CA CYS A 650 -33.17 2.36 -32.40
C CYS A 650 -33.85 3.57 -33.04
N LEU A 651 -35.17 3.50 -33.24
CA LEU A 651 -35.97 4.62 -33.73
C LEU A 651 -36.05 5.77 -32.71
N SER A 652 -36.21 5.45 -31.42
CA SER A 652 -36.22 6.46 -30.35
C SER A 652 -34.88 7.18 -30.21
N ILE A 653 -33.78 6.49 -30.48
CA ILE A 653 -32.42 7.06 -30.52
C ILE A 653 -32.24 7.99 -31.73
N ARG A 654 -32.85 7.67 -32.88
CA ARG A 654 -32.79 8.52 -34.09
C ARG A 654 -33.38 9.91 -33.86
N HIS A 655 -34.40 10.02 -33.00
CA HIS A 655 -35.03 11.28 -32.63
C HIS A 655 -34.54 11.84 -31.29
N ALA A 656 -33.49 11.27 -30.70
CA ALA A 656 -32.92 11.71 -29.42
C ALA A 656 -32.56 13.21 -29.34
N PRO A 657 -32.12 13.91 -30.40
CA PRO A 657 -31.87 15.36 -30.35
C PRO A 657 -33.11 16.19 -30.02
N ASP A 658 -34.30 15.67 -30.35
CA ASP A 658 -35.59 16.33 -30.12
C ASP A 658 -36.22 15.94 -28.76
N LEU A 659 -35.55 15.06 -28.00
CA LEU A 659 -36.04 14.49 -26.74
C LEU A 659 -35.20 14.96 -25.54
N GLY A 660 -35.86 15.28 -24.42
CA GLY A 660 -35.20 15.56 -23.15
C GLY A 660 -34.67 14.31 -22.45
N LEU A 661 -33.77 14.51 -21.48
CA LEU A 661 -33.11 13.42 -20.73
C LEU A 661 -34.10 12.51 -19.99
N THR A 662 -35.11 13.09 -19.35
CA THR A 662 -36.13 12.35 -18.59
C THR A 662 -37.01 11.49 -19.49
N GLU A 663 -37.28 11.99 -20.69
CA GLU A 663 -38.06 11.35 -21.73
C GLU A 663 -37.35 10.11 -22.26
N LEU A 664 -36.05 10.23 -22.57
CA LEU A 664 -35.19 9.11 -23.00
C LEU A 664 -35.08 8.01 -21.93
N LEU A 665 -34.92 8.38 -20.66
CA LEU A 665 -34.86 7.43 -19.54
C LEU A 665 -36.15 6.63 -19.35
N CYS A 666 -37.32 7.25 -19.55
CA CYS A 666 -38.60 6.54 -19.47
C CYS A 666 -38.80 5.57 -20.64
N ILE A 667 -38.34 5.93 -21.84
CA ILE A 667 -38.37 5.05 -23.01
C ILE A 667 -37.51 3.81 -22.77
N LEU A 668 -36.30 3.97 -22.23
CA LEU A 668 -35.42 2.85 -21.92
C LEU A 668 -36.02 1.89 -20.88
N LYS A 669 -36.71 2.40 -19.85
CA LYS A 669 -37.40 1.58 -18.84
C LYS A 669 -38.52 0.71 -19.41
N TYR A 670 -39.18 1.13 -20.49
CA TYR A 670 -40.18 0.30 -21.17
C TYR A 670 -39.59 -1.01 -21.69
N PHE A 671 -38.39 -0.93 -22.24
CA PHE A 671 -37.75 -2.04 -22.92
C PHE A 671 -37.09 -3.05 -21.97
N LEU A 672 -37.00 -2.76 -20.66
CA LEU A 672 -36.10 -3.45 -19.72
C LEU A 672 -36.73 -4.06 -18.44
N CYS A 673 -38.06 -4.23 -18.28
CA CYS A 673 -38.71 -4.64 -16.99
C CYS A 673 -39.71 -5.86 -17.08
N PRO A 674 -39.76 -6.87 -16.16
CA PRO A 674 -40.56 -8.14 -16.35
C PRO A 674 -41.60 -8.53 -15.21
N SER A 675 -42.40 -9.64 -15.32
CA SER A 675 -43.70 -9.90 -14.59
C SER A 675 -43.76 -10.94 -13.42
N LYS A 676 -44.92 -11.04 -12.70
CA LYS A 676 -45.10 -11.41 -11.26
C LYS A 676 -45.26 -12.90 -10.84
N ASP A 677 -45.44 -13.88 -11.73
CA ASP A 677 -45.74 -15.30 -11.37
C ASP A 677 -44.52 -16.25 -11.21
N ALA A 678 -43.29 -15.74 -11.33
CA ALA A 678 -42.08 -16.57 -11.44
C ALA A 678 -41.66 -17.30 -10.13
N TYR A 679 -41.98 -16.74 -8.96
CA TYR A 679 -41.46 -17.21 -7.66
C TYR A 679 -42.10 -18.52 -7.15
N SER A 680 -43.39 -18.74 -7.42
CA SER A 680 -44.13 -19.94 -6.99
C SER A 680 -43.62 -21.21 -7.68
N SER A 681 -43.20 -21.09 -8.95
CA SER A 681 -42.76 -22.20 -9.79
C SER A 681 -41.42 -22.80 -9.35
N MET A 682 -40.53 -22.01 -8.74
CA MET A 682 -39.18 -22.45 -8.34
C MET A 682 -39.18 -23.37 -7.13
N VAL A 683 -40.04 -23.10 -6.15
CA VAL A 683 -40.12 -23.88 -4.91
C VAL A 683 -40.56 -25.32 -5.21
N ASN A 684 -41.32 -25.52 -6.30
CA ASN A 684 -41.76 -26.83 -6.75
C ASN A 684 -40.65 -27.61 -7.48
N VAL A 685 -39.81 -26.93 -8.27
CA VAL A 685 -38.68 -27.57 -9.00
C VAL A 685 -37.62 -28.11 -8.03
N ARG A 686 -37.32 -27.35 -6.97
CA ARG A 686 -36.32 -27.77 -5.97
C ARG A 686 -36.72 -29.05 -5.22
N LYS A 687 -38.00 -29.17 -4.86
CA LYS A 687 -38.54 -30.37 -4.21
C LYS A 687 -38.52 -31.61 -5.12
N GLU A 688 -38.64 -31.40 -6.43
CA GLU A 688 -38.58 -32.49 -7.41
C GLU A 688 -37.15 -33.04 -7.58
N TRP A 689 -36.13 -32.18 -7.60
CA TRP A 689 -34.74 -32.61 -7.74
C TRP A 689 -34.20 -33.38 -6.54
N GLU A 690 -34.61 -33.00 -5.33
CA GLU A 690 -34.34 -33.77 -4.10
C GLU A 690 -34.90 -35.19 -4.20
N SER A 691 -36.16 -35.31 -4.64
CA SER A 691 -36.85 -36.59 -4.82
C SER A 691 -36.16 -37.50 -5.85
N GLN A 692 -35.74 -36.94 -6.98
CA GLN A 692 -35.08 -37.71 -8.06
C GLN A 692 -33.65 -38.15 -7.71
N ALA A 693 -32.91 -37.35 -6.94
CA ALA A 693 -31.58 -37.72 -6.45
C ALA A 693 -31.64 -38.93 -5.50
N LEU A 694 -32.61 -38.94 -4.57
CA LEU A 694 -32.83 -40.06 -3.64
C LEU A 694 -33.22 -41.36 -4.38
N LEU A 695 -34.08 -41.27 -5.39
CA LEU A 695 -34.47 -42.41 -6.24
C LEU A 695 -33.30 -42.98 -7.05
N ALA A 696 -32.38 -42.14 -7.55
CA ALA A 696 -31.20 -42.58 -8.28
C ALA A 696 -30.22 -43.36 -7.38
N ILE A 697 -30.09 -42.94 -6.11
CA ILE A 697 -29.24 -43.60 -5.11
C ILE A 697 -29.82 -44.95 -4.68
N GLU A 698 -31.14 -45.05 -4.53
CA GLU A 698 -31.80 -46.34 -4.24
C GLU A 698 -31.59 -47.35 -5.37
N LYS A 699 -31.69 -46.93 -6.64
CA LYS A 699 -31.49 -47.81 -7.80
C LYS A 699 -30.06 -48.32 -7.96
N VAL A 700 -29.05 -47.54 -7.58
CA VAL A 700 -27.63 -47.95 -7.61
C VAL A 700 -27.31 -49.07 -6.60
N LYS A 701 -28.09 -49.19 -5.52
CA LYS A 701 -27.92 -50.25 -4.51
C LYS A 701 -28.47 -51.61 -4.94
N ASP A 702 -29.21 -51.69 -6.05
CA ASP A 702 -29.74 -52.95 -6.57
C ASP A 702 -28.66 -53.71 -7.38
N LYS A 703 -28.26 -54.90 -6.92
CA LYS A 703 -27.07 -55.65 -7.39
C LYS A 703 -27.19 -56.26 -8.81
N LYS A 704 -28.24 -55.92 -9.56
CA LYS A 704 -28.53 -56.48 -10.89
C LYS A 704 -28.15 -55.57 -12.06
N LEU A 705 -27.60 -54.38 -11.81
CA LEU A 705 -27.15 -53.43 -12.85
C LEU A 705 -25.71 -53.72 -13.31
N SER A 706 -25.43 -53.57 -14.61
CA SER A 706 -24.08 -53.73 -15.16
C SER A 706 -23.14 -52.60 -14.70
N ASP A 707 -21.84 -52.89 -14.56
CA ASP A 707 -20.85 -51.96 -13.98
C ASP A 707 -20.83 -50.57 -14.66
N LYS A 708 -20.99 -50.52 -15.98
CA LYS A 708 -21.05 -49.26 -16.73
C LYS A 708 -22.30 -48.43 -16.38
N LYS A 709 -23.46 -49.08 -16.16
CA LYS A 709 -24.72 -48.40 -15.80
C LYS A 709 -24.77 -48.01 -14.32
N SER A 710 -24.19 -48.84 -13.45
CA SER A 710 -24.03 -48.52 -12.02
C SER A 710 -23.10 -47.33 -11.81
N ARG A 711 -22.00 -47.24 -12.58
CA ARG A 711 -21.08 -46.10 -12.56
C ARG A 711 -21.72 -44.80 -13.06
N ILE A 712 -22.46 -44.84 -14.17
CA ILE A 712 -23.19 -43.67 -14.68
C ILE A 712 -24.27 -43.21 -13.69
N ALA A 713 -24.99 -44.15 -13.06
CA ALA A 713 -26.00 -43.80 -12.07
C ALA A 713 -25.40 -43.25 -10.75
N LYS A 714 -24.19 -43.66 -10.37
CA LYS A 714 -23.39 -43.03 -9.28
C LYS A 714 -22.91 -41.64 -9.63
N GLU A 715 -22.38 -41.44 -10.84
CA GLU A 715 -21.94 -40.13 -11.32
C GLU A 715 -23.14 -39.17 -11.43
N ALA A 716 -24.31 -39.63 -11.91
CA ALA A 716 -25.54 -38.83 -11.97
C ALA A 716 -26.12 -38.50 -10.59
N SER A 717 -26.08 -39.42 -9.62
CA SER A 717 -26.55 -39.14 -8.25
C SER A 717 -25.62 -38.20 -7.49
N ILE A 718 -24.30 -38.29 -7.70
CA ILE A 718 -23.34 -37.32 -7.17
C ILE A 718 -23.54 -35.94 -7.81
N LEU A 719 -23.80 -35.86 -9.12
CA LEU A 719 -24.09 -34.60 -9.80
C LEU A 719 -25.42 -33.97 -9.36
N LEU A 720 -26.49 -34.77 -9.20
CA LEU A 720 -27.78 -34.28 -8.70
C LEU A 720 -27.73 -33.89 -7.21
N MET A 721 -26.96 -34.61 -6.39
CA MET A 721 -26.69 -34.22 -5.01
C MET A 721 -25.80 -32.98 -4.94
N LEU A 722 -24.76 -32.82 -5.77
CA LEU A 722 -23.97 -31.58 -5.82
C LEU A 722 -24.81 -30.39 -6.31
N ALA A 723 -25.76 -30.61 -7.21
CA ALA A 723 -26.74 -29.59 -7.62
C ALA A 723 -27.79 -29.29 -6.53
N HIS A 724 -28.07 -30.23 -5.62
CA HIS A 724 -28.95 -30.03 -4.46
C HIS A 724 -28.22 -29.39 -3.25
N ASP A 725 -26.97 -29.79 -3.00
CA ASP A 725 -26.20 -29.56 -1.77
C ASP A 725 -25.04 -28.55 -1.97
N GLY A 726 -24.76 -28.13 -3.21
CA GLY A 726 -23.54 -27.42 -3.60
C GLY A 726 -23.74 -26.16 -4.46
N PHE A 727 -24.83 -25.43 -4.29
CA PHE A 727 -24.92 -24.05 -4.75
C PHE A 727 -24.89 -23.10 -3.55
N SER A 728 -23.99 -22.13 -3.56
CA SER A 728 -24.23 -20.91 -2.79
C SER A 728 -25.42 -20.18 -3.41
N THR A 729 -26.19 -19.43 -2.60
CA THR A 729 -27.37 -18.66 -3.05
C THR A 729 -27.09 -17.94 -4.37
N SER A 730 -25.88 -17.40 -4.56
CA SER A 730 -25.32 -16.71 -5.73
C SER A 730 -25.21 -17.46 -7.07
N GLU A 731 -25.26 -18.79 -7.12
CA GLU A 731 -25.17 -19.54 -8.40
C GLU A 731 -26.53 -20.10 -8.82
N LEU A 732 -27.39 -20.40 -7.83
CA LEU A 732 -28.81 -20.69 -8.03
C LEU A 732 -29.57 -19.45 -8.51
N CYS A 733 -29.14 -18.29 -8.01
CA CYS A 733 -29.59 -16.96 -8.38
C CYS A 733 -29.20 -16.60 -9.84
N LEU A 734 -27.95 -16.84 -10.26
CA LEU A 734 -27.51 -16.57 -11.65
C LEU A 734 -28.15 -17.52 -12.70
N HIS A 735 -28.39 -18.81 -12.39
CA HIS A 735 -29.12 -19.71 -13.29
C HIS A 735 -30.64 -19.45 -13.31
N TYR A 736 -31.22 -18.97 -12.21
CA TYR A 736 -32.59 -18.45 -12.18
C TYR A 736 -32.71 -17.14 -12.98
N LEU A 737 -31.71 -16.26 -12.93
CA LEU A 737 -31.60 -15.02 -13.72
C LEU A 737 -31.61 -15.26 -15.24
N LEU A 738 -31.01 -16.36 -15.71
CA LEU A 738 -30.87 -16.69 -17.13
C LEU A 738 -31.99 -17.58 -17.68
N ALA A 739 -32.71 -18.32 -16.82
CA ALA A 739 -33.82 -19.20 -17.21
C ALA A 739 -35.21 -18.65 -16.84
N SER A 740 -35.29 -17.59 -16.05
CA SER A 740 -36.53 -16.86 -15.81
C SER A 740 -36.66 -15.75 -16.84
N SER A 741 -37.85 -15.57 -17.42
CA SER A 741 -38.17 -14.44 -18.29
C SER A 741 -38.20 -13.09 -17.54
N ASN A 742 -37.72 -13.08 -16.29
CA ASN A 742 -37.60 -11.98 -15.36
C ASN A 742 -36.30 -12.12 -14.55
N VAL A 743 -35.49 -11.05 -14.54
CA VAL A 743 -34.38 -10.80 -13.59
C VAL A 743 -34.92 -11.12 -12.17
N ASP A 744 -34.20 -11.78 -11.29
CA ASP A 744 -33.52 -11.12 -10.18
C ASP A 744 -33.21 -12.22 -9.17
N GLU A 745 -31.97 -12.69 -9.15
CA GLU A 745 -31.14 -12.60 -7.96
C GLU A 745 -29.69 -12.96 -8.35
N VAL A 746 -28.74 -12.22 -7.78
CA VAL A 746 -27.41 -12.57 -7.23
C VAL A 746 -26.40 -13.46 -8.01
N ILE A 747 -25.42 -12.84 -8.70
CA ILE A 747 -23.96 -12.62 -8.41
C ILE A 747 -23.07 -13.57 -7.53
N LEU A 748 -22.12 -14.23 -8.23
CA LEU A 748 -20.61 -14.22 -8.19
C LEU A 748 -19.70 -15.09 -7.26
N SER A 749 -18.76 -15.78 -7.95
CA SER A 749 -17.29 -15.94 -7.72
C SER A 749 -16.82 -16.80 -6.52
N SER A 750 -15.65 -17.47 -6.44
CA SER A 750 -14.38 -17.58 -7.20
C SER A 750 -13.50 -18.67 -6.52
N SER A 751 -12.54 -19.32 -7.22
CA SER A 751 -11.16 -19.63 -6.72
C SER A 751 -10.33 -20.53 -7.65
N ILE A 752 -9.02 -20.24 -7.66
CA ILE A 752 -7.96 -20.58 -8.63
C ILE A 752 -7.04 -21.69 -8.07
N GLY A 753 -6.40 -22.47 -8.96
CA GLY A 753 -5.02 -22.92 -8.74
C GLY A 753 -4.74 -24.42 -8.96
N PRO A 754 -3.66 -24.78 -9.70
CA PRO A 754 -3.39 -26.17 -10.09
C PRO A 754 -2.86 -27.00 -8.92
N CYS A 755 -3.37 -28.23 -8.79
CA CYS A 755 -2.73 -29.25 -7.96
C CYS A 755 -1.41 -29.70 -8.63
N PRO A 756 -0.24 -29.53 -8.00
CA PRO A 756 1.05 -29.88 -8.60
C PRO A 756 1.22 -31.38 -8.92
N LYS A 757 0.41 -32.26 -8.32
CA LYS A 757 0.42 -33.71 -8.62
C LYS A 757 -0.14 -34.05 -10.00
N ALA A 758 -1.01 -33.22 -10.55
CA ALA A 758 -1.60 -33.45 -11.88
C ALA A 758 -0.64 -33.03 -13.01
N SER A 759 0.17 -31.99 -12.79
CA SER A 759 1.13 -31.48 -13.77
C SER A 759 2.25 -32.49 -14.10
N SER A 760 2.64 -33.33 -13.14
CA SER A 760 3.64 -34.40 -13.36
C SER A 760 3.06 -35.72 -13.89
N MET A 761 1.76 -36.00 -13.67
CA MET A 761 1.11 -37.21 -14.20
C MET A 761 0.67 -37.07 -15.67
N LEU A 762 0.62 -35.84 -16.22
CA LEU A 762 -0.01 -35.56 -17.51
C LEU A 762 0.84 -34.76 -18.53
N GLY A 763 2.00 -34.23 -18.15
CA GLY A 763 3.07 -33.79 -19.06
C GLY A 763 2.72 -32.79 -20.18
N LEU A 764 2.32 -31.55 -19.88
CA LEU A 764 1.95 -30.52 -20.88
C LEU A 764 2.75 -29.20 -20.75
N LYS A 765 3.17 -28.62 -21.90
CA LYS A 765 3.79 -27.27 -22.04
C LYS A 765 2.87 -26.33 -22.85
N ALA A 766 2.91 -25.04 -22.52
CA ALA A 766 2.01 -23.95 -22.94
C ALA A 766 2.11 -23.52 -24.44
N CYS A 767 1.07 -22.87 -24.99
CA CYS A 767 0.98 -22.39 -26.38
C CYS A 767 0.46 -20.94 -26.53
N ASP A 768 0.99 -20.24 -27.55
CA ASP A 768 1.09 -18.79 -27.76
C ASP A 768 0.17 -18.19 -28.86
N TRP A 769 -1.16 -18.38 -28.86
CA TRP A 769 -2.01 -17.83 -29.95
C TRP A 769 -3.37 -17.23 -29.51
N VAL A 770 -3.34 -16.10 -28.79
CA VAL A 770 -4.54 -15.30 -28.47
C VAL A 770 -4.34 -13.87 -29.01
N PRO A 771 -5.32 -13.26 -29.72
CA PRO A 771 -5.19 -11.88 -30.19
C PRO A 771 -5.18 -10.91 -29.00
N LYS A 772 -4.45 -9.80 -29.14
CA LYS A 772 -4.22 -8.88 -28.03
C LYS A 772 -5.45 -8.01 -27.80
N LEU A 773 -5.79 -7.83 -26.52
CA LEU A 773 -6.89 -7.00 -26.00
C LEU A 773 -6.93 -5.58 -26.61
N GLU A 774 -5.77 -5.07 -27.04
CA GLU A 774 -5.61 -3.79 -27.71
C GLU A 774 -6.42 -3.67 -29.02
N ASP A 775 -6.52 -4.75 -29.80
CA ASP A 775 -7.25 -4.75 -31.08
C ASP A 775 -8.77 -4.73 -30.88
N ILE A 776 -9.25 -5.29 -29.76
CA ILE A 776 -10.66 -5.29 -29.36
C ILE A 776 -11.07 -3.92 -28.81
N VAL A 777 -10.19 -3.28 -28.03
CA VAL A 777 -10.40 -1.94 -27.49
C VAL A 777 -10.46 -0.88 -28.59
N ARG A 778 -9.67 -1.02 -29.67
CA ARG A 778 -9.75 -0.12 -30.83
C ARG A 778 -11.09 -0.17 -31.57
N CYS A 779 -11.74 -1.32 -31.66
CA CYS A 779 -13.06 -1.43 -32.30
C CYS A 779 -14.17 -0.79 -31.45
N LEU A 780 -14.10 -0.90 -30.12
CA LEU A 780 -15.06 -0.26 -29.21
C LEU A 780 -14.85 1.26 -29.10
N GLY A 781 -13.61 1.73 -29.24
CA GLY A 781 -13.28 3.16 -29.27
C GLY A 781 -13.76 3.90 -30.54
N LEU A 782 -14.20 3.20 -31.59
CA LEU A 782 -14.67 3.80 -32.85
C LEU A 782 -16.18 4.04 -32.90
N VAL A 783 -16.96 3.51 -31.94
CA VAL A 783 -18.44 3.71 -31.88
C VAL A 783 -18.83 4.83 -30.92
N LEU A 784 -17.87 5.41 -30.19
CA LEU A 784 -18.10 6.49 -29.23
C LEU A 784 -17.31 7.73 -29.63
N ASP A 785 -17.83 8.51 -30.59
CA ASP A 785 -17.35 9.88 -30.83
C ASP A 785 -18.46 10.86 -31.27
N GLU A 786 -18.14 12.13 -31.01
CA GLU A 786 -18.62 13.45 -31.41
C GLU A 786 -19.85 14.08 -30.73
N ASN A 787 -20.72 13.36 -30.02
CA ASN A 787 -21.85 14.06 -29.33
C ASN A 787 -22.28 13.54 -27.94
N PHE A 788 -21.56 12.58 -27.33
CA PHE A 788 -22.02 11.91 -26.09
C PHE A 788 -21.10 12.05 -24.86
N SER A 789 -20.12 12.95 -24.90
CA SER A 789 -19.19 13.19 -23.78
C SER A 789 -19.87 13.79 -22.53
N SER A 790 -21.02 14.43 -22.67
CA SER A 790 -21.78 14.98 -21.54
C SER A 790 -22.62 13.94 -20.78
N LEU A 791 -23.04 12.86 -21.44
CA LEU A 791 -23.85 11.80 -20.80
C LEU A 791 -23.00 10.90 -19.90
N VAL A 792 -21.78 10.57 -20.33
CA VAL A 792 -20.83 9.76 -19.53
C VAL A 792 -20.47 10.46 -18.21
N LEU A 793 -20.55 11.79 -18.13
CA LEU A 793 -20.23 12.55 -16.93
C LEU A 793 -21.43 12.72 -15.98
N HIS A 794 -22.62 12.21 -16.33
CA HIS A 794 -23.80 12.26 -15.47
C HIS A 794 -23.79 11.07 -14.49
N PRO A 795 -23.86 11.29 -13.17
CA PRO A 795 -23.64 10.24 -12.16
C PRO A 795 -24.53 9.00 -12.31
N GLU A 796 -25.78 9.21 -12.76
CA GLU A 796 -26.76 8.13 -12.96
C GLU A 796 -26.43 7.25 -14.17
N PHE A 797 -25.85 7.81 -15.24
CA PHE A 797 -25.39 7.07 -16.42
C PHE A 797 -24.01 6.44 -16.20
N HIS A 798 -23.17 7.04 -15.35
CA HIS A 798 -21.87 6.50 -14.95
C HIS A 798 -21.99 5.25 -14.07
N GLU A 799 -23.02 5.18 -13.22
CA GLU A 799 -23.35 3.98 -12.46
C GLU A 799 -23.93 2.86 -13.35
N GLU A 800 -24.70 3.19 -14.40
CA GLU A 800 -25.15 2.21 -15.41
C GLU A 800 -24.00 1.72 -16.34
N LEU A 801 -23.07 2.59 -16.72
CA LEU A 801 -21.86 2.25 -17.49
C LEU A 801 -20.90 1.34 -16.72
N LYS A 802 -20.71 1.58 -15.40
CA LYS A 802 -20.00 0.64 -14.51
C LYS A 802 -20.65 -0.74 -14.47
N SER A 803 -21.98 -0.79 -14.58
CA SER A 803 -22.74 -2.04 -14.62
C SER A 803 -22.50 -2.80 -15.93
N ILE A 804 -22.39 -2.09 -17.06
CA ILE A 804 -22.01 -2.65 -18.38
C ILE A 804 -20.53 -3.05 -18.42
N GLU A 805 -19.63 -2.30 -17.77
CA GLU A 805 -18.20 -2.62 -17.66
C GLU A 805 -17.98 -3.91 -16.84
N GLY A 806 -18.81 -4.15 -15.82
CA GLY A 806 -18.88 -5.44 -15.10
C GLY A 806 -19.41 -6.60 -15.96
N LEU A 807 -20.36 -6.33 -16.87
CA LEU A 807 -20.91 -7.30 -17.83
C LEU A 807 -19.87 -7.69 -18.89
N VAL A 808 -19.15 -6.71 -19.43
CA VAL A 808 -18.06 -6.90 -20.41
C VAL A 808 -16.85 -7.59 -19.78
N GLY A 809 -16.53 -7.27 -18.52
CA GLY A 809 -15.52 -7.98 -17.73
C GLY A 809 -15.88 -9.45 -17.46
N SER A 810 -17.17 -9.75 -17.29
CA SER A 810 -17.68 -11.11 -17.09
C SER A 810 -17.73 -11.91 -18.40
N LEU A 811 -18.20 -11.32 -19.51
CA LEU A 811 -18.17 -11.91 -20.85
C LEU A 811 -16.74 -12.15 -21.35
N ALA A 812 -15.77 -11.29 -20.98
CA ALA A 812 -14.36 -11.47 -21.30
C ALA A 812 -13.69 -12.59 -20.49
N LEU A 813 -14.21 -12.90 -19.30
CA LEU A 813 -13.80 -14.04 -18.46
C LEU A 813 -14.47 -15.35 -18.89
N GLU A 814 -15.74 -15.29 -19.32
CA GLU A 814 -16.52 -16.40 -19.88
C GLU A 814 -16.02 -16.81 -21.29
N ALA A 815 -15.66 -15.85 -22.14
CA ALA A 815 -14.98 -16.07 -23.43
C ALA A 815 -13.60 -16.74 -23.27
N LYS A 816 -12.91 -16.47 -22.15
CA LYS A 816 -11.65 -17.14 -21.78
C LYS A 816 -11.84 -18.62 -21.39
N LEU A 817 -13.02 -19.01 -20.93
CA LEU A 817 -13.38 -20.41 -20.66
C LEU A 817 -13.97 -21.10 -21.91
N CYS A 818 -14.72 -20.39 -22.76
CA CYS A 818 -15.26 -20.91 -24.02
C CYS A 818 -14.18 -21.34 -25.04
N CYS A 819 -13.00 -20.70 -25.04
CA CYS A 819 -11.88 -21.14 -25.89
C CYS A 819 -11.35 -22.55 -25.54
N SER A 820 -11.60 -23.08 -24.34
CA SER A 820 -11.22 -24.47 -24.00
C SER A 820 -12.27 -25.51 -24.43
N MET A 821 -13.52 -25.11 -24.66
CA MET A 821 -14.59 -25.98 -25.17
C MET A 821 -14.66 -25.98 -26.71
N ALA A 822 -14.30 -24.86 -27.36
CA ALA A 822 -14.21 -24.79 -28.82
C ALA A 822 -13.18 -25.78 -29.40
N ASN A 823 -12.02 -25.93 -28.74
CA ASN A 823 -10.99 -26.90 -29.15
C ASN A 823 -11.35 -28.38 -28.89
N VAL A 824 -12.33 -28.66 -28.02
CA VAL A 824 -12.84 -30.03 -27.81
C VAL A 824 -13.92 -30.37 -28.86
N ILE A 825 -14.73 -29.39 -29.25
CA ILE A 825 -15.77 -29.56 -30.29
C ILE A 825 -15.16 -29.66 -31.69
N GLU A 826 -14.06 -28.95 -31.98
CA GLU A 826 -13.38 -29.04 -33.28
C GLU A 826 -12.66 -30.39 -33.47
N ASN A 827 -12.13 -31.00 -32.39
CA ASN A 827 -11.58 -32.36 -32.42
C ASN A 827 -12.65 -33.47 -32.45
N LEU A 828 -13.88 -33.19 -32.01
CA LEU A 828 -15.01 -34.14 -32.14
C LEU A 828 -15.70 -34.05 -33.51
N LYS A 829 -15.56 -32.93 -34.25
CA LYS A 829 -16.10 -32.80 -35.61
C LYS A 829 -15.21 -33.44 -36.68
N THR A 830 -13.88 -33.40 -36.53
CA THR A 830 -12.96 -34.05 -37.48
C THR A 830 -12.98 -35.58 -37.44
N GLU A 831 -13.46 -36.22 -36.37
CA GLU A 831 -13.65 -37.69 -36.32
C GLU A 831 -15.09 -38.15 -36.64
N ALA A 832 -16.06 -37.22 -36.64
CA ALA A 832 -17.41 -37.51 -37.13
C ALA A 832 -17.53 -37.42 -38.67
N GLU A 833 -16.66 -36.66 -39.34
CA GLU A 833 -16.57 -36.62 -40.81
C GLU A 833 -15.63 -37.70 -41.40
N GLY A 834 -14.96 -38.49 -40.54
CA GLY A 834 -14.15 -39.66 -40.91
C GLY A 834 -14.90 -40.99 -40.95
N GLU A 835 -16.21 -41.04 -40.66
CA GLU A 835 -17.06 -42.23 -40.79
C GLU A 835 -18.13 -42.08 -41.90
N GLN A 836 -17.79 -41.33 -42.97
CA GLN A 836 -18.29 -41.59 -44.34
C GLN A 836 -17.16 -41.55 -45.36
N SER A 837 -16.11 -42.36 -45.16
CA SER A 837 -15.31 -42.97 -46.24
C SER A 837 -14.60 -44.23 -45.77
#